data_AF-G2E0H0-F1
#
_entry.id   AF-G2E0H0-F1
#
_cell.length_a   1.000
_cell.length_b   1.000
_cell.length_c   1.000
_cell.angle_alpha   90.00
_cell.angle_beta   90.00
_cell.angle_gamma   90.00
#
_symmetry.space_group_name_H-M   'P 1'
#
loop_
_entity.id
_entity.type
_entity.pdbx_description
1 polymer ?
#
loop_
_entity_poly.entity_id
_entity_poly.type
_entity_poly.pdbx_seq_one_letter_code
_entity_poly.pdbx_strand_id
1 'polypeptide(L)'
;MKSSVTMHGWILYTGKEVRELTRACEEAATAGVELQVVAPKEVQLILDPDDSARFYLRGDFVPAPMFAIAAFVEEADDYNLALLQQLETQGVFCVNRAETLKRTSDKLLTLQLLTAHGIPVPKTILVRPDTSPEFICERLGLPVVLKVLDGSKGHGVTLVQTQQELASLLEMLDAAQCPTGLLAQEFIADSRGRDLRVLVIDGQPRTCMLRSNRSADGFKSNVSAGGGADAYPLNETIIALSKRVIEVMGLDIGGIDLLFKGGGFVVGEANSIPGFQGIESCSDINVPAEILQSIRRRFKARIAARYQTLASETWGLDEWRLKQDLELVQTFIGACSLVEETQQRVLLDILRQGAQTEYGRANGFEAIDSIDAFRQAVPVSQWADFEPYAQRMELGEGDLLFSGQPTHFISTSGTTGHFKNIPESAAGELAKSLVSRARTALLMKMMPDLLDGYFIPLSNVAVMGETAGGIPFGYASGLTLAGAPPEIRRRLAFPPEVLGATDAATLDYLTMRFAMAQPLVRLLVGNNPGRMTALLEAADRRRDEIITDIERGTLSQDLELDAELRRQLEGYLSPDPERAAALRSMLAGRGRLEPRDYWPGLKMISCWLGGTIGRYLEGLIPWLPENVIFTDCGYGASEGKFNVPMRPGAPEAPLAIFGYFFEFQPLAGGEPLLAHELEDGAEYGLIVTSYSGLYRYDLHDIVKVKGFTGGNPNIQFLSKSRDIANLAGEKLAGAVISDVVRRTLAERDLRWRHFCVVADSGAHRYDFCIEPEGDAVPDADWLAAMDAALAEAADGFKLLREQGLIEAPRLILMGTGWLDRLYEGHLRPGVTSAQIKLPLVCDQVPLPDLIERHVELRAR
;
A
#
# COMPACT_ATOMS: atom_id res chain seq x y z
N MET A 1 21.67 -2.18 -4.85
CA MET A 1 21.65 -0.96 -5.69
C MET A 1 20.64 0.00 -5.08
N LYS A 2 21.05 1.24 -4.73
CA LYS A 2 20.22 2.23 -4.05
C LYS A 2 18.99 2.58 -4.90
N SER A 3 17.79 2.31 -4.40
CA SER A 3 16.53 2.78 -4.98
C SER A 3 15.71 3.39 -3.84
N SER A 4 15.93 4.68 -3.58
CA SER A 4 14.88 5.53 -3.02
C SER A 4 13.69 5.42 -3.96
N VAL A 5 12.46 5.27 -3.46
CA VAL A 5 11.28 5.49 -4.32
C VAL A 5 11.23 6.99 -4.60
N THR A 6 11.98 7.36 -5.63
CA THR A 6 12.13 8.71 -6.13
C THR A 6 10.82 9.05 -6.84
N MET A 7 10.19 10.17 -6.51
CA MET A 7 8.94 10.57 -7.18
C MET A 7 9.22 10.69 -8.67
N HIS A 8 8.63 9.81 -9.50
CA HIS A 8 8.92 9.76 -10.93
C HIS A 8 7.90 10.59 -11.72
N GLY A 9 8.38 11.52 -12.53
CA GLY A 9 7.56 12.39 -13.36
C GLY A 9 8.13 12.57 -14.76
N TRP A 10 7.28 12.98 -15.69
CA TRP A 10 7.68 13.34 -17.05
C TRP A 10 7.62 14.85 -17.27
N ILE A 11 8.62 15.40 -17.97
CA ILE A 11 8.46 16.68 -18.69
C ILE A 11 8.24 16.35 -20.16
N LEU A 12 7.07 16.69 -20.68
CA LEU A 12 6.74 16.52 -22.08
C LEU A 12 7.25 17.73 -22.88
N TYR A 13 8.20 17.52 -23.80
CA TYR A 13 8.92 18.60 -24.48
C TYR A 13 9.07 18.37 -25.99
N THR A 14 8.87 19.42 -26.81
CA THR A 14 8.87 19.31 -28.30
C THR A 14 9.95 20.12 -29.03
N GLY A 15 10.92 20.74 -28.34
CA GLY A 15 11.93 21.63 -28.96
C GLY A 15 13.40 21.21 -28.85
N LYS A 16 14.32 22.15 -29.12
CA LYS A 16 15.78 22.02 -28.82
C LYS A 16 16.03 22.32 -27.35
N GLU A 17 16.90 21.58 -26.66
CA GLU A 17 17.16 21.74 -25.22
C GLU A 17 17.25 23.21 -24.77
N VAL A 18 16.39 23.58 -23.82
CA VAL A 18 16.37 24.91 -23.20
C VAL A 18 17.03 24.80 -21.83
N ARG A 19 17.88 25.77 -21.49
CA ARG A 19 18.53 25.91 -20.17
C ARG A 19 17.57 25.75 -18.98
N GLU A 20 16.30 26.09 -19.16
CA GLU A 20 15.23 25.98 -18.15
C GLU A 20 14.88 24.52 -17.82
N LEU A 21 14.93 23.61 -18.81
CA LEU A 21 14.71 22.17 -18.59
C LEU A 21 15.84 21.54 -17.82
N THR A 22 17.09 21.89 -18.17
CA THR A 22 18.28 21.43 -17.45
C THR A 22 18.20 21.84 -15.97
N ARG A 23 17.86 23.10 -15.71
CA ARG A 23 17.69 23.60 -14.34
C ARG A 23 16.55 22.87 -13.60
N ALA A 24 15.43 22.58 -14.26
CA ALA A 24 14.34 21.82 -13.64
C ALA A 24 14.77 20.40 -13.27
N CYS A 25 15.56 19.73 -14.11
CA CYS A 25 16.11 18.40 -13.80
C CYS A 25 17.15 18.44 -12.66
N GLU A 26 18.01 19.46 -12.61
CA GLU A 26 18.99 19.66 -11.52
C GLU A 26 18.30 19.87 -10.15
N GLU A 27 17.26 20.70 -10.13
CA GLU A 27 16.45 20.93 -8.92
C GLU A 27 15.64 19.70 -8.53
N ALA A 28 15.12 18.95 -9.52
CA ALA A 28 14.44 17.67 -9.27
C ALA A 28 15.38 16.64 -8.63
N ALA A 29 16.60 16.51 -9.15
CA ALA A 29 17.61 15.63 -8.58
C ALA A 29 17.95 16.02 -7.12
N THR A 30 18.12 17.33 -6.86
CA THR A 30 18.35 17.86 -5.50
C THR A 30 17.16 17.58 -4.58
N ALA A 31 15.94 17.62 -5.10
CA ALA A 31 14.72 17.35 -4.36
C ALA A 31 14.40 15.85 -4.20
N GLY A 32 15.19 14.93 -4.77
CA GLY A 32 14.89 13.49 -4.77
C GLY A 32 13.65 13.15 -5.62
N VAL A 33 13.53 13.79 -6.78
CA VAL A 33 12.49 13.56 -7.79
C VAL A 33 13.18 13.09 -9.08
N GLU A 34 12.75 11.97 -9.63
CA GLU A 34 13.24 11.45 -10.90
C GLU A 34 12.40 12.08 -12.02
N LEU A 35 13.00 12.99 -12.77
CA LEU A 35 12.31 13.75 -13.79
C LEU A 35 12.87 13.40 -15.17
N GLN A 36 12.08 12.66 -15.95
CA GLN A 36 12.45 12.25 -17.29
C GLN A 36 11.92 13.25 -18.31
N VAL A 37 12.78 13.74 -19.19
CA VAL A 37 12.36 14.56 -20.35
C VAL A 37 11.95 13.60 -21.46
N VAL A 38 10.68 13.68 -21.87
CA VAL A 38 10.08 12.78 -22.86
C VAL A 38 9.57 13.61 -24.03
N ALA A 39 10.01 13.27 -25.24
CA ALA A 39 9.45 13.87 -26.44
C ALA A 39 8.13 13.15 -26.80
N PRO A 40 7.00 13.86 -26.96
CA PRO A 40 5.71 13.23 -27.28
C PRO A 40 5.76 12.25 -28.46
N LYS A 41 6.48 12.61 -29.53
CA LYS A 41 6.68 11.77 -30.72
C LYS A 41 7.36 10.41 -30.46
N GLU A 42 8.00 10.25 -29.29
CA GLU A 42 8.66 9.01 -28.88
C GLU A 42 7.72 8.10 -28.09
N VAL A 43 6.55 8.60 -27.68
CA VAL A 43 5.54 7.84 -26.96
C VAL A 43 4.55 7.27 -27.96
N GLN A 44 4.37 5.96 -27.97
CA GLN A 44 3.33 5.29 -28.73
C GLN A 44 2.17 4.96 -27.79
N LEU A 45 0.95 5.23 -28.26
CA LEU A 45 -0.29 4.98 -27.53
C LEU A 45 -1.02 3.81 -28.17
N ILE A 46 -1.36 2.81 -27.37
CA ILE A 46 -2.23 1.70 -27.77
C ILE A 46 -3.54 1.85 -26.99
N LEU A 47 -4.66 1.93 -27.71
CA LEU A 47 -6.00 2.02 -27.11
C LEU A 47 -6.66 0.64 -27.18
N ASP A 48 -6.48 -0.14 -26.11
CA ASP A 48 -7.00 -1.50 -25.98
C ASP A 48 -7.83 -1.61 -24.68
N PRO A 49 -9.08 -2.10 -24.71
CA PRO A 49 -9.88 -2.30 -23.50
C PRO A 49 -9.22 -3.19 -22.44
N ASP A 50 -8.42 -4.19 -22.86
CA ASP A 50 -7.75 -5.14 -21.99
C ASP A 50 -6.33 -4.68 -21.60
N ASP A 51 -5.80 -3.62 -22.24
CA ASP A 51 -4.41 -3.16 -22.10
C ASP A 51 -4.22 -1.62 -22.07
N SER A 52 -5.29 -0.86 -21.79
CA SER A 52 -5.36 0.60 -21.93
C SER A 52 -4.37 1.41 -21.09
N ALA A 53 -3.67 0.77 -20.14
CA ALA A 53 -2.77 1.41 -19.19
C ALA A 53 -1.29 1.45 -19.63
N ARG A 54 -0.96 0.96 -20.84
CA ARG A 54 0.43 0.87 -21.29
C ARG A 54 0.88 2.05 -22.15
N PHE A 55 2.06 2.58 -21.82
CA PHE A 55 2.78 3.54 -22.63
C PHE A 55 4.04 2.86 -23.19
N TYR A 56 4.37 3.13 -24.44
CA TYR A 56 5.59 2.62 -25.06
C TYR A 56 6.49 3.78 -25.42
N LEU A 57 7.66 3.86 -24.78
CA LEU A 57 8.67 4.85 -25.11
C LEU A 57 9.69 4.21 -26.05
N ARG A 58 9.73 4.69 -27.30
CA ARG A 58 10.61 4.14 -28.36
C ARG A 58 10.45 2.63 -28.59
N GLY A 59 9.24 2.11 -28.37
CA GLY A 59 8.90 0.69 -28.53
C GLY A 59 9.01 -0.15 -27.26
N ASP A 60 9.63 0.38 -26.20
CA ASP A 60 9.74 -0.31 -24.91
C ASP A 60 8.60 0.09 -23.97
N PHE A 61 8.02 -0.88 -23.28
CA PHE A 61 6.99 -0.62 -22.27
C PHE A 61 7.57 0.21 -21.12
N VAL A 62 6.90 1.31 -20.79
CA VAL A 62 7.22 2.15 -19.63
C VAL A 62 5.99 2.31 -18.74
N PRO A 63 6.12 2.20 -17.41
CA PRO A 63 5.04 2.51 -16.49
C PRO A 63 4.68 3.99 -16.56
N ALA A 64 3.40 4.31 -16.36
CA ALA A 64 2.92 5.69 -16.34
C ALA A 64 3.64 6.51 -15.25
N PRO A 65 4.01 7.77 -15.51
CA PRO A 65 4.61 8.63 -14.50
C PRO A 65 3.58 9.01 -13.43
N MET A 66 4.05 9.41 -12.24
CA MET A 66 3.15 9.89 -11.18
C MET A 66 2.57 11.27 -11.53
N PHE A 67 3.36 12.09 -12.24
CA PHE A 67 2.93 13.39 -12.74
C PHE A 67 3.57 13.70 -14.10
N ALA A 68 2.95 14.61 -14.84
CA ALA A 68 3.47 15.12 -16.10
C ALA A 68 3.42 16.65 -16.13
N ILE A 69 4.49 17.28 -16.60
CA ILE A 69 4.56 18.73 -16.86
C ILE A 69 4.60 18.92 -18.37
N ALA A 70 3.61 19.62 -18.93
CA ALA A 70 3.60 19.94 -20.35
C ALA A 70 4.42 21.21 -20.61
N ALA A 71 5.52 21.08 -21.35
CA ALA A 71 6.41 22.17 -21.74
C ALA A 71 6.50 22.27 -23.28
N PHE A 72 5.35 22.27 -23.97
CA PHE A 72 5.33 22.27 -25.43
C PHE A 72 5.76 23.61 -26.02
N VAL A 73 6.58 23.56 -27.07
CA VAL A 73 6.88 24.76 -27.88
C VAL A 73 5.69 25.13 -28.76
N GLU A 74 4.96 24.12 -29.23
CA GLU A 74 3.70 24.22 -29.96
C GLU A 74 2.58 23.62 -29.09
N GLU A 75 1.99 24.45 -28.23
CA GLU A 75 0.97 24.03 -27.25
C GLU A 75 -0.34 23.56 -27.90
N ALA A 76 -0.61 23.92 -29.16
CA ALA A 76 -1.85 23.63 -29.89
C ALA A 76 -1.77 22.39 -30.80
N ASP A 77 -0.66 21.64 -30.78
CA ASP A 77 -0.54 20.42 -31.57
C ASP A 77 -1.48 19.31 -31.05
N ASP A 78 -2.32 18.79 -31.94
CA ASP A 78 -3.38 17.83 -31.60
C ASP A 78 -2.82 16.53 -31.00
N TYR A 79 -1.63 16.11 -31.43
CA TYR A 79 -0.98 14.90 -30.92
C TYR A 79 -0.48 15.10 -29.49
N ASN A 80 0.14 16.24 -29.20
CA ASN A 80 0.56 16.62 -27.85
C ASN A 80 -0.62 16.70 -26.87
N LEU A 81 -1.73 17.31 -27.31
CA LEU A 81 -2.96 17.37 -26.51
C LEU A 81 -3.58 15.99 -26.29
N ALA A 82 -3.58 15.12 -27.31
CA ALA A 82 -4.09 13.75 -27.19
C ALA A 82 -3.27 12.89 -26.20
N LEU A 83 -1.93 12.99 -26.24
CA LEU A 83 -1.06 12.32 -25.27
C LEU A 83 -1.33 12.79 -23.84
N LEU A 84 -1.47 14.11 -23.65
CA LEU A 84 -1.77 14.66 -22.33
C LEU A 84 -3.16 14.22 -21.84
N GLN A 85 -4.17 14.18 -22.71
CA GLN A 85 -5.50 13.65 -22.38
C GLN A 85 -5.47 12.16 -22.00
N GLN A 86 -4.65 11.35 -22.68
CA GLN A 86 -4.48 9.95 -22.33
C GLN A 86 -3.84 9.79 -20.94
N LEU A 87 -2.79 10.57 -20.63
CA LEU A 87 -2.19 10.60 -19.28
C LEU A 87 -3.21 11.00 -18.22
N GLU A 88 -4.04 12.02 -18.48
CA GLU A 88 -5.11 12.45 -17.59
C GLU A 88 -6.14 11.32 -17.34
N THR A 89 -6.54 10.62 -18.40
CA THR A 89 -7.52 9.51 -18.35
C THR A 89 -6.98 8.33 -17.55
N GLN A 90 -5.68 8.04 -17.67
CA GLN A 90 -4.95 7.05 -16.85
C GLN A 90 -4.71 7.53 -15.41
N GLY A 91 -5.17 8.73 -15.05
CA GLY A 91 -5.13 9.24 -13.69
C GLY A 91 -3.85 9.93 -13.29
N VAL A 92 -2.88 10.09 -14.20
CA VAL A 92 -1.63 10.83 -14.01
C VAL A 92 -1.94 12.26 -13.59
N PHE A 93 -1.14 12.81 -12.67
CA PHE A 93 -1.27 14.21 -12.28
C PHE A 93 -0.60 15.14 -13.31
N CYS A 94 -1.40 15.68 -14.23
CA CYS A 94 -0.91 16.64 -15.21
C CYS A 94 -0.90 18.07 -14.64
N VAL A 95 0.27 18.70 -14.64
CA VAL A 95 0.46 20.10 -14.27
C VAL A 95 0.07 20.96 -15.47
N ASN A 96 -1.03 21.70 -15.32
CA ASN A 96 -1.88 22.19 -16.42
C ASN A 96 -2.50 21.02 -17.22
N ARG A 97 -3.81 21.09 -17.42
CA ARG A 97 -4.56 20.07 -18.18
C ARG A 97 -4.49 20.38 -19.68
N ALA A 98 -4.82 19.42 -20.52
CA ALA A 98 -4.93 19.63 -21.97
C ALA A 98 -5.89 20.76 -22.32
N GLU A 99 -6.97 20.92 -21.54
CA GLU A 99 -7.88 22.05 -21.67
C GLU A 99 -7.22 23.39 -21.31
N THR A 100 -6.40 23.45 -20.26
CA THR A 100 -5.64 24.65 -19.87
C THR A 100 -4.73 25.10 -21.03
N LEU A 101 -3.98 24.16 -21.61
CA LEU A 101 -3.08 24.45 -22.75
C LEU A 101 -3.87 24.95 -23.97
N LYS A 102 -5.02 24.33 -24.27
CA LYS A 102 -5.90 24.79 -25.35
C LYS A 102 -6.42 26.21 -25.10
N ARG A 103 -6.82 26.52 -23.86
CA ARG A 103 -7.30 27.86 -23.50
C ARG A 103 -6.19 28.90 -23.64
N THR A 104 -4.96 28.62 -23.20
CA THR A 104 -3.84 29.59 -23.21
C THR A 104 -3.16 29.76 -24.57
N SER A 105 -3.18 28.73 -25.43
CA SER A 105 -2.58 28.80 -26.76
C SER A 105 -3.45 29.57 -27.76
N ASP A 106 -4.77 29.50 -27.63
CA ASP A 106 -5.71 30.27 -28.46
C ASP A 106 -5.99 31.65 -27.85
N LYS A 107 -5.43 32.69 -28.48
CA LYS A 107 -5.58 34.08 -28.07
C LYS A 107 -7.03 34.57 -28.12
N LEU A 108 -7.81 34.15 -29.11
CA LEU A 108 -9.21 34.55 -29.23
C LEU A 108 -10.02 33.91 -28.12
N LEU A 109 -9.86 32.59 -27.92
CA LEU A 109 -10.52 31.85 -26.85
C LEU A 109 -10.18 32.44 -25.47
N THR A 110 -8.90 32.73 -25.22
CA THR A 110 -8.46 33.42 -23.99
C THR A 110 -9.26 34.70 -23.79
N LEU A 111 -9.27 35.61 -24.77
CA LEU A 111 -9.94 36.90 -24.64
C LEU A 111 -11.45 36.78 -24.48
N GLN A 112 -12.09 35.83 -25.17
CA GLN A 112 -13.52 35.54 -25.04
C GLN A 112 -13.86 35.09 -23.62
N LEU A 113 -13.08 34.15 -23.07
CA LEU A 113 -13.27 33.65 -21.72
C LEU A 113 -13.07 34.76 -20.68
N LEU A 114 -11.99 35.55 -20.78
CA LEU A 114 -11.72 36.64 -19.86
C LEU A 114 -12.83 37.71 -19.89
N THR A 115 -13.26 38.11 -21.10
CA THR A 115 -14.31 39.13 -21.27
C THR A 115 -15.65 38.65 -20.71
N ALA A 116 -16.03 37.38 -20.96
CA ALA A 116 -17.26 36.79 -20.46
C ALA A 116 -17.34 36.78 -18.92
N HIS A 117 -16.19 36.70 -18.24
CA HIS A 117 -16.08 36.75 -16.78
C HIS A 117 -15.83 38.16 -16.24
N GLY A 118 -15.99 39.19 -17.07
CA GLY A 118 -15.80 40.60 -16.69
C GLY A 118 -14.36 40.93 -16.28
N ILE A 119 -13.37 40.17 -16.77
CA ILE A 119 -11.96 40.45 -16.53
C ILE A 119 -11.51 41.52 -17.54
N PRO A 120 -10.88 42.62 -17.09
CA PRO A 120 -10.50 43.71 -17.97
C PRO A 120 -9.41 43.25 -18.94
N VAL A 121 -9.73 43.25 -20.22
CA VAL A 121 -8.79 43.02 -21.33
C VAL A 121 -8.79 44.24 -22.24
N PRO A 122 -7.74 44.45 -23.04
CA PRO A 122 -7.78 45.45 -24.07
C PRO A 122 -8.94 45.18 -25.04
N LYS A 123 -9.73 46.21 -25.38
CA LYS A 123 -10.80 46.12 -26.36
C LYS A 123 -10.27 45.50 -27.66
N THR A 124 -10.88 44.40 -28.09
CA THR A 124 -10.38 43.58 -29.20
C THR A 124 -11.51 43.30 -30.20
N ILE A 125 -11.18 43.31 -31.48
CA ILE A 125 -12.05 42.97 -32.61
C ILE A 125 -11.41 41.77 -33.32
N LEU A 126 -12.20 40.73 -33.57
CA LEU A 126 -11.84 39.68 -34.50
C LEU A 126 -12.00 40.22 -35.92
N VAL A 127 -10.90 40.24 -36.66
CA VAL A 127 -10.79 40.85 -37.98
C VAL A 127 -10.67 39.77 -39.03
N ARG A 128 -11.54 39.87 -40.04
CA ARG A 128 -11.43 39.16 -41.31
C ARG A 128 -10.87 40.11 -42.37
N PRO A 129 -10.30 39.58 -43.47
CA PRO A 129 -9.76 40.43 -44.52
C PRO A 129 -10.77 41.46 -45.09
N ASP A 130 -12.06 41.13 -45.09
CA ASP A 130 -13.17 41.99 -45.55
C ASP A 130 -13.70 42.98 -44.49
N THR A 131 -13.07 43.05 -43.31
CA THR A 131 -13.51 43.95 -42.24
C THR A 131 -13.11 45.40 -42.55
N SER A 132 -14.07 46.34 -42.48
CA SER A 132 -13.82 47.77 -42.73
C SER A 132 -12.75 48.35 -41.78
N PRO A 133 -11.67 48.97 -42.31
CA PRO A 133 -10.70 49.70 -41.51
C PRO A 133 -11.32 50.83 -40.68
N GLU A 134 -12.31 51.54 -41.24
CA GLU A 134 -13.05 52.63 -40.58
C GLU A 134 -13.73 52.10 -39.31
N PHE A 135 -14.43 50.96 -39.41
CA PHE A 135 -15.09 50.32 -38.28
C PHE A 135 -14.11 49.98 -37.14
N ILE A 136 -12.91 49.49 -37.49
CA ILE A 136 -11.86 49.17 -36.51
C ILE A 136 -11.36 50.46 -35.84
N CYS A 137 -11.04 51.49 -36.62
CA CYS A 137 -10.52 52.76 -36.13
C CYS A 137 -11.54 53.52 -35.26
N GLU A 138 -12.82 53.56 -35.64
CA GLU A 138 -13.88 54.19 -34.86
C GLU A 138 -14.07 53.55 -33.48
N ARG A 139 -13.88 52.22 -33.39
CA ARG A 139 -14.13 51.45 -32.18
C ARG A 139 -12.91 51.34 -31.27
N LEU A 140 -11.71 51.26 -31.80
CA LEU A 140 -10.47 51.05 -31.03
C LEU A 140 -9.61 52.31 -30.90
N GLY A 141 -9.78 53.30 -31.78
CA GLY A 141 -8.86 54.42 -31.91
C GLY A 141 -7.54 54.03 -32.60
N LEU A 142 -6.67 55.02 -32.79
CA LEU A 142 -5.31 54.84 -33.29
C LEU A 142 -4.29 55.30 -32.23
N PRO A 143 -3.12 54.64 -32.14
CA PRO A 143 -2.71 53.47 -32.92
C PRO A 143 -3.45 52.18 -32.49
N VAL A 144 -3.44 51.16 -33.34
CA VAL A 144 -4.07 49.85 -33.08
C VAL A 144 -3.04 48.72 -33.13
N VAL A 145 -3.18 47.72 -32.27
CA VAL A 145 -2.29 46.54 -32.21
C VAL A 145 -2.93 45.40 -33.01
N LEU A 146 -2.30 44.98 -34.11
CA LEU A 146 -2.69 43.78 -34.85
C LEU A 146 -1.92 42.57 -34.32
N LYS A 147 -2.62 41.46 -34.06
CA LYS A 147 -2.06 40.19 -33.61
C LYS A 147 -2.57 39.05 -34.49
N VAL A 148 -1.68 38.19 -34.97
CA VAL A 148 -2.06 36.89 -35.56
C VAL A 148 -2.54 35.94 -34.47
N LEU A 149 -3.53 35.10 -34.78
CA LEU A 149 -4.06 34.08 -33.88
C LEU A 149 -2.94 33.07 -33.53
N ASP A 150 -2.34 32.44 -34.55
CA ASP A 150 -1.22 31.51 -34.40
C ASP A 150 0.12 32.24 -34.42
N GLY A 151 0.80 32.34 -33.28
CA GLY A 151 2.15 32.90 -33.21
C GLY A 151 2.68 33.02 -31.78
N SER A 152 3.97 32.70 -31.59
CA SER A 152 4.67 32.74 -30.30
C SER A 152 5.80 33.79 -30.29
N LYS A 153 6.28 34.16 -29.10
CA LYS A 153 7.46 35.04 -28.88
C LYS A 153 7.39 36.42 -29.56
N GLY A 154 6.20 37.00 -29.71
CA GLY A 154 6.01 38.35 -30.25
C GLY A 154 6.17 38.51 -31.76
N HIS A 155 6.28 37.40 -32.49
CA HIS A 155 6.17 37.35 -33.95
C HIS A 155 4.68 37.49 -34.33
N GLY A 156 4.38 38.32 -35.33
CA GLY A 156 3.00 38.58 -35.75
C GLY A 156 2.21 39.56 -34.87
N VAL A 157 2.90 40.42 -34.10
CA VAL A 157 2.31 41.58 -33.42
C VAL A 157 2.83 42.87 -34.06
N THR A 158 1.94 43.68 -34.62
CA THR A 158 2.27 44.93 -35.35
C THR A 158 1.48 46.10 -34.77
N LEU A 159 2.13 47.25 -34.59
CA LEU A 159 1.47 48.48 -34.16
C LEU A 159 1.20 49.34 -35.40
N VAL A 160 -0.08 49.54 -35.69
CA VAL A 160 -0.54 50.30 -36.85
C VAL A 160 -0.91 51.71 -36.43
N GLN A 161 -0.26 52.70 -37.03
CA GLN A 161 -0.36 54.11 -36.64
C GLN A 161 -1.48 54.84 -37.38
N THR A 162 -1.80 54.41 -38.60
CA THR A 162 -2.75 55.11 -39.48
C THR A 162 -3.79 54.16 -40.06
N GLN A 163 -4.97 54.69 -40.40
CA GLN A 163 -6.02 53.92 -41.07
C GLN A 163 -5.57 53.41 -42.44
N GLN A 164 -4.72 54.17 -43.15
CA GLN A 164 -4.18 53.75 -44.46
C GLN A 164 -3.24 52.53 -44.31
N GLU A 165 -2.39 52.53 -43.29
CA GLU A 165 -1.54 51.37 -42.97
C GLU A 165 -2.37 50.14 -42.61
N LEU A 166 -3.47 50.32 -41.86
CA LEU A 166 -4.42 49.23 -41.56
C LEU A 166 -5.05 48.66 -42.83
N ALA A 167 -5.54 49.53 -43.72
CA ALA A 167 -6.18 49.12 -44.97
C ALA A 167 -5.21 48.31 -45.86
N SER A 168 -3.98 48.78 -46.03
CA SER A 168 -2.97 48.07 -46.83
C SER A 168 -2.60 46.70 -46.26
N LEU A 169 -2.58 46.55 -44.93
CA LEU A 169 -2.32 45.26 -44.30
C LEU A 169 -3.48 44.27 -44.49
N LEU A 170 -4.73 44.74 -44.43
CA LEU A 170 -5.90 43.89 -44.66
C LEU A 170 -6.00 43.44 -46.12
N GLU A 171 -5.76 44.34 -47.08
CA GLU A 171 -5.69 44.01 -48.51
C GLU A 171 -4.60 42.96 -48.80
N MET A 172 -3.43 43.10 -48.17
CA MET A 172 -2.34 42.13 -48.31
C MET A 172 -2.74 40.74 -47.80
N LEU A 173 -3.47 40.68 -46.69
CA LEU A 173 -3.89 39.41 -46.09
C LEU A 173 -5.03 38.74 -46.86
N ASP A 174 -5.92 39.54 -47.46
CA ASP A 174 -6.94 39.06 -48.40
C ASP A 174 -6.28 38.46 -49.66
N ALA A 175 -5.32 39.19 -50.25
CA ALA A 175 -4.57 38.75 -51.42
C ALA A 175 -3.74 37.47 -51.15
N ALA A 176 -3.21 37.33 -49.93
CA ALA A 176 -2.49 36.15 -49.50
C ALA A 176 -3.39 34.93 -49.22
N GLN A 177 -4.72 35.09 -49.28
CA GLN A 177 -5.71 34.05 -48.96
C GLN A 177 -5.45 33.41 -47.60
N CYS A 178 -4.96 34.21 -46.64
CA CYS A 178 -4.64 33.71 -45.31
C CYS A 178 -5.93 33.22 -44.62
N PRO A 179 -6.05 31.91 -44.31
CA PRO A 179 -7.27 31.37 -43.72
C PRO A 179 -7.42 31.72 -42.23
N THR A 180 -6.37 32.22 -41.59
CA THR A 180 -6.33 32.57 -40.17
C THR A 180 -6.82 34.00 -39.92
N GLY A 181 -7.77 34.17 -39.00
CA GLY A 181 -8.24 35.47 -38.56
C GLY A 181 -7.14 36.28 -37.84
N LEU A 182 -7.35 37.59 -37.73
CA LEU A 182 -6.50 38.50 -36.96
C LEU A 182 -7.27 39.05 -35.76
N LEU A 183 -6.54 39.51 -34.76
CA LEU A 183 -7.09 40.31 -33.67
C LEU A 183 -6.59 41.75 -33.83
N ALA A 184 -7.50 42.71 -33.96
CA ALA A 184 -7.20 44.12 -33.79
C ALA A 184 -7.54 44.53 -32.36
N GLN A 185 -6.56 45.08 -31.64
CA GLN A 185 -6.65 45.35 -30.22
C GLN A 185 -6.31 46.81 -29.93
N GLU A 186 -7.02 47.44 -29.00
CA GLU A 186 -6.74 48.81 -28.57
C GLU A 186 -5.28 48.93 -28.08
N PHE A 187 -4.62 50.02 -28.44
CA PHE A 187 -3.28 50.29 -27.92
C PHE A 187 -3.36 50.93 -26.54
N ILE A 188 -2.74 50.27 -25.56
CA ILE A 188 -2.66 50.76 -24.19
C ILE A 188 -1.44 51.67 -24.02
N ALA A 189 -1.64 52.98 -24.19
CA ALA A 189 -0.55 53.96 -24.20
C ALA A 189 0.27 53.98 -22.89
N ASP A 190 -0.39 53.85 -21.73
CA ASP A 190 0.24 53.80 -20.40
C ASP A 190 1.22 52.62 -20.24
N SER A 191 1.09 51.61 -21.10
CA SER A 191 1.90 50.40 -21.12
C SER A 191 2.92 50.38 -22.27
N ARG A 192 3.15 51.50 -22.97
CA ARG A 192 4.12 51.57 -24.06
C ARG A 192 5.52 51.21 -23.57
N GLY A 193 6.11 50.16 -24.13
CA GLY A 193 7.47 49.70 -23.79
C GLY A 193 7.60 49.09 -22.40
N ARG A 194 6.48 48.83 -21.68
CA ARG A 194 6.49 48.22 -20.34
C ARG A 194 5.26 47.36 -20.06
N ASP A 195 5.48 46.24 -19.40
CA ASP A 195 4.40 45.38 -18.86
C ASP A 195 4.82 44.73 -17.55
N LEU A 196 3.87 44.12 -16.85
CA LEU A 196 4.15 43.23 -15.73
C LEU A 196 3.94 41.79 -16.12
N ARG A 197 4.91 40.93 -15.84
CA ARG A 197 4.74 39.47 -15.87
C ARG A 197 4.53 38.98 -14.44
N VAL A 198 3.36 38.42 -14.16
CA VAL A 198 3.04 37.72 -12.91
C VAL A 198 3.35 36.24 -13.07
N LEU A 199 4.15 35.68 -12.16
CA LEU A 199 4.40 34.24 -12.05
C LEU A 199 3.26 33.57 -11.29
N VAL A 200 2.70 32.53 -11.89
CA VAL A 200 1.71 31.64 -11.29
C VAL A 200 2.38 30.32 -10.96
N ILE A 201 2.26 29.88 -9.70
CA ILE A 201 2.62 28.53 -9.26
C ILE A 201 1.54 28.08 -8.26
N ASP A 202 1.13 26.82 -8.35
CA ASP A 202 0.10 26.25 -7.48
C ASP A 202 -1.24 26.98 -7.61
N GLY A 203 -1.53 27.53 -8.79
CA GLY A 203 -2.75 28.32 -9.02
C GLY A 203 -2.80 29.60 -8.19
N GLN A 204 -1.65 30.14 -7.81
CA GLN A 204 -1.54 31.39 -7.05
C GLN A 204 -0.50 32.33 -7.68
N PRO A 205 -0.75 33.66 -7.68
CA PRO A 205 0.28 34.62 -8.05
C PRO A 205 1.38 34.65 -6.98
N ARG A 206 2.63 34.37 -7.36
CA ARG A 206 3.76 34.25 -6.42
C ARG A 206 4.65 35.49 -6.39
N THR A 207 5.01 36.00 -7.56
CA THR A 207 5.83 37.20 -7.72
C THR A 207 5.52 37.86 -9.05
N CYS A 208 5.99 39.09 -9.26
CA CYS A 208 5.91 39.74 -10.56
C CYS A 208 7.17 40.55 -10.87
N MET A 209 7.48 40.63 -12.16
CA MET A 209 8.56 41.47 -12.67
C MET A 209 8.01 42.52 -13.62
N LEU A 210 8.62 43.71 -13.59
CA LEU A 210 8.44 44.75 -14.58
C LEU A 210 9.40 44.48 -15.74
N ARG A 211 8.85 44.23 -16.93
CA ARG A 211 9.64 44.14 -18.15
C ARG A 211 9.63 45.48 -18.86
N SER A 212 10.81 45.99 -19.23
CA SER A 212 10.96 47.29 -19.90
C SER A 212 11.83 47.18 -21.15
N ASN A 213 11.47 47.93 -22.20
CA ASN A 213 12.34 48.08 -23.37
C ASN A 213 13.41 49.14 -23.09
N ARG A 214 14.67 48.85 -23.44
CA ARG A 214 15.81 49.78 -23.30
C ARG A 214 16.04 50.66 -24.53
N SER A 215 15.34 50.44 -25.64
CA SER A 215 15.40 51.29 -26.84
C SER A 215 14.26 52.33 -26.87
N ALA A 216 14.57 53.57 -27.26
CA ALA A 216 13.62 54.69 -27.27
C ALA A 216 12.46 54.51 -28.27
N ASP A 217 12.65 53.67 -29.31
CA ASP A 217 11.70 53.49 -30.41
C ASP A 217 10.84 52.22 -30.28
N GLY A 218 11.14 51.33 -29.33
CA GLY A 218 10.48 50.02 -29.22
C GLY A 218 9.21 50.04 -28.38
N PHE A 219 8.05 49.73 -28.97
CA PHE A 219 6.79 49.64 -28.21
C PHE A 219 6.59 48.32 -27.44
N LYS A 220 7.36 47.26 -27.76
CA LYS A 220 7.29 45.93 -27.12
C LYS A 220 8.27 45.82 -25.95
N SER A 221 7.88 45.14 -24.87
CA SER A 221 8.62 45.00 -23.59
C SER A 221 9.40 43.68 -23.42
N ASN A 222 9.47 42.82 -24.44
CA ASN A 222 10.02 41.46 -24.31
C ASN A 222 11.52 41.44 -23.92
N VAL A 223 11.83 40.80 -22.80
CA VAL A 223 13.19 40.58 -22.27
C VAL A 223 14.08 39.78 -23.24
N SER A 224 13.49 38.85 -24.00
CA SER A 224 14.19 38.05 -25.03
C SER A 224 14.69 38.86 -26.24
N ALA A 225 14.30 40.14 -26.35
CA ALA A 225 14.75 41.08 -27.38
C ALA A 225 15.74 42.15 -26.83
N GLY A 226 16.31 41.95 -25.63
CA GLY A 226 17.28 42.87 -25.01
C GLY A 226 16.70 43.88 -24.00
N GLY A 227 15.47 43.64 -23.52
CA GLY A 227 14.82 44.45 -22.47
C GLY A 227 15.36 44.22 -21.06
N GLY A 228 15.12 45.17 -20.15
CA GLY A 228 15.43 45.02 -18.71
C GLY A 228 14.31 44.29 -17.96
N ALA A 229 14.66 43.60 -16.88
CA ALA A 229 13.73 42.97 -15.94
C ALA A 229 14.04 43.45 -14.52
N ASP A 230 13.09 44.13 -13.90
CA ASP A 230 13.21 44.65 -12.54
C ASP A 230 12.13 44.04 -11.64
N ALA A 231 12.44 43.84 -10.36
CA ALA A 231 11.46 43.36 -9.38
C ALA A 231 10.30 44.35 -9.28
N TYR A 232 9.05 43.85 -9.22
CA TYR A 232 7.88 44.69 -8.99
C TYR A 232 7.06 44.12 -7.82
N PRO A 233 6.56 44.95 -6.89
CA PRO A 233 5.79 44.47 -5.75
C PRO A 233 4.42 43.93 -6.17
N LEU A 234 4.11 42.73 -5.69
CA LEU A 234 2.81 42.08 -5.88
C LEU A 234 1.77 42.75 -4.97
N ASN A 235 1.03 43.73 -5.49
CA ASN A 235 0.00 44.44 -4.72
C ASN A 235 -1.38 43.74 -4.80
N GLU A 236 -2.32 44.16 -3.96
CA GLU A 236 -3.67 43.56 -3.88
C GLU A 236 -4.42 43.57 -5.22
N THR A 237 -4.26 44.64 -6.01
CA THR A 237 -4.91 44.76 -7.34
C THR A 237 -4.38 43.70 -8.30
N ILE A 238 -3.06 43.49 -8.33
CA ILE A 238 -2.40 42.47 -9.15
C ILE A 238 -2.85 41.08 -8.69
N ILE A 239 -2.83 40.81 -7.37
CA ILE A 239 -3.25 39.52 -6.81
C ILE A 239 -4.70 39.19 -7.19
N ALA A 240 -5.62 40.14 -6.98
CA ALA A 240 -7.04 39.93 -7.25
C ALA A 240 -7.31 39.71 -8.74
N LEU A 241 -6.67 40.50 -9.62
CA LEU A 241 -6.82 40.34 -11.07
C LEU A 241 -6.24 39.00 -11.54
N SER A 242 -5.03 38.66 -11.11
CA SER A 242 -4.37 37.40 -11.48
C SER A 242 -5.14 36.18 -11.00
N LYS A 243 -5.71 36.18 -9.78
CA LYS A 243 -6.53 35.07 -9.28
C LYS A 243 -7.74 34.77 -10.18
N ARG A 244 -8.42 35.82 -10.66
CA ARG A 244 -9.55 35.66 -11.59
C ARG A 244 -9.11 35.08 -12.94
N VAL A 245 -7.96 35.52 -13.45
CA VAL A 245 -7.39 34.95 -14.69
C VAL A 245 -7.02 33.47 -14.49
N ILE A 246 -6.37 33.14 -13.38
CA ILE A 246 -5.97 31.78 -13.03
C ILE A 246 -7.18 30.84 -13.02
N GLU A 247 -8.27 31.26 -12.37
CA GLU A 247 -9.51 30.50 -12.26
C GLU A 247 -10.16 30.26 -13.64
N VAL A 248 -10.29 31.31 -14.45
CA VAL A 248 -10.90 31.21 -15.79
C VAL A 248 -10.05 30.35 -16.73
N MET A 249 -8.73 30.43 -16.63
CA MET A 249 -7.82 29.69 -17.50
C MET A 249 -7.51 28.28 -17.00
N GLY A 250 -7.76 27.97 -15.73
CA GLY A 250 -7.36 26.71 -15.11
C GLY A 250 -5.84 26.55 -15.00
N LEU A 251 -5.14 27.64 -14.67
CA LEU A 251 -3.67 27.68 -14.65
C LEU A 251 -3.10 27.18 -13.32
N ASP A 252 -2.34 26.09 -13.37
CA ASP A 252 -1.58 25.57 -12.24
C ASP A 252 -0.21 26.23 -12.13
N ILE A 253 0.46 26.33 -13.28
CA ILE A 253 1.70 27.07 -13.47
C ILE A 253 1.55 27.93 -14.72
N GLY A 254 2.18 29.10 -14.75
CA GLY A 254 2.08 29.97 -15.92
C GLY A 254 2.51 31.41 -15.68
N GLY A 255 2.41 32.21 -16.73
CA GLY A 255 2.74 33.63 -16.72
C GLY A 255 1.56 34.47 -17.17
N ILE A 256 1.18 35.50 -16.41
CA ILE A 256 0.13 36.46 -16.79
C ILE A 256 0.78 37.79 -17.10
N ASP A 257 0.55 38.30 -18.30
CA ASP A 257 1.02 39.62 -18.72
C ASP A 257 -0.06 40.68 -18.48
N LEU A 258 0.28 41.68 -17.67
CA LEU A 258 -0.59 42.80 -17.34
C LEU A 258 -0.06 44.08 -17.98
N LEU A 259 -0.97 44.83 -18.60
CA LEU A 259 -0.72 46.15 -19.15
C LEU A 259 -1.25 47.22 -18.19
N PHE A 260 -0.50 48.30 -18.02
CA PHE A 260 -0.90 49.45 -17.21
C PHE A 260 -1.99 50.24 -17.93
N LYS A 261 -3.11 50.57 -17.26
CA LYS A 261 -4.18 51.40 -17.85
C LYS A 261 -4.90 52.20 -16.78
N GLY A 262 -4.85 53.53 -16.85
CA GLY A 262 -5.67 54.43 -16.03
C GLY A 262 -5.48 54.25 -14.52
N GLY A 263 -4.24 54.01 -14.07
CA GLY A 263 -3.91 53.73 -12.66
C GLY A 263 -4.21 52.29 -12.21
N GLY A 264 -4.75 51.43 -13.08
CA GLY A 264 -4.97 50.00 -12.84
C GLY A 264 -4.30 49.13 -13.91
N PHE A 265 -4.83 47.90 -14.09
CA PHE A 265 -4.25 46.89 -14.98
C PHE A 265 -5.31 46.24 -15.87
N VAL A 266 -4.92 45.89 -17.09
CA VAL A 266 -5.69 45.03 -18.00
C VAL A 266 -4.85 43.82 -18.40
N VAL A 267 -5.49 42.68 -18.65
CA VAL A 267 -4.82 41.41 -18.98
C VAL A 267 -4.49 41.39 -20.47
N GLY A 268 -3.20 41.30 -20.79
CA GLY A 268 -2.69 41.25 -22.16
C GLY A 268 -2.61 39.83 -22.71
N GLU A 269 -2.09 38.89 -21.93
CA GLU A 269 -1.88 37.49 -22.31
C GLU A 269 -1.77 36.59 -21.06
N ALA A 270 -2.12 35.31 -21.19
CA ALA A 270 -1.88 34.29 -20.18
C ALA A 270 -1.22 33.08 -20.84
N ASN A 271 -0.07 32.64 -20.32
CA ASN A 271 0.76 31.58 -20.88
C ASN A 271 0.84 30.40 -19.90
N SER A 272 0.81 29.17 -20.41
CA SER A 272 0.95 27.96 -19.58
C SER A 272 2.39 27.67 -19.16
N ILE A 273 3.37 28.24 -19.87
CA ILE A 273 4.80 28.17 -19.55
C ILE A 273 5.32 29.55 -19.13
N PRO A 274 5.72 29.75 -17.86
CA PRO A 274 6.09 31.08 -17.35
C PRO A 274 7.43 31.61 -17.88
N GLY A 275 8.38 30.73 -18.19
CA GLY A 275 9.81 31.07 -18.35
C GLY A 275 10.44 31.47 -17.01
N PHE A 276 11.67 31.02 -16.74
CA PHE A 276 12.30 31.16 -15.42
C PHE A 276 13.35 32.27 -15.40
N GLN A 277 14.11 32.41 -16.48
CA GLN A 277 15.33 33.22 -16.49
C GLN A 277 15.12 34.69 -16.13
N GLY A 278 14.06 35.33 -16.64
CA GLY A 278 13.81 36.76 -16.37
C GLY A 278 13.40 37.01 -14.92
N ILE A 279 12.53 36.17 -14.37
CA ILE A 279 11.95 36.39 -13.05
C ILE A 279 12.92 36.01 -11.92
N GLU A 280 13.73 34.98 -12.11
CA GLU A 280 14.78 34.58 -11.16
C GLU A 280 15.96 35.54 -11.16
N SER A 281 16.16 36.32 -12.24
CA SER A 281 17.22 37.35 -12.27
C SER A 281 16.91 38.56 -11.40
N CYS A 282 15.63 38.75 -11.05
CA CYS A 282 15.15 39.90 -10.28
C CYS A 282 14.34 39.50 -9.03
N SER A 283 14.36 38.23 -8.62
CA SER A 283 13.71 37.75 -7.40
C SER A 283 14.48 36.59 -6.78
N ASP A 284 14.30 36.38 -5.47
CA ASP A 284 14.94 35.28 -4.73
C ASP A 284 14.21 33.93 -4.87
N ILE A 285 13.24 33.84 -5.79
CA ILE A 285 12.44 32.63 -5.98
C ILE A 285 13.20 31.63 -6.85
N ASN A 286 13.26 30.38 -6.40
CA ASN A 286 13.65 29.23 -7.21
C ASN A 286 12.41 28.63 -7.86
N VAL A 287 12.17 28.94 -9.13
CA VAL A 287 10.91 28.62 -9.80
C VAL A 287 10.72 27.11 -9.95
N PRO A 288 11.70 26.33 -10.46
CA PRO A 288 11.55 24.88 -10.54
C PRO A 288 11.33 24.21 -9.18
N ALA A 289 12.04 24.64 -8.13
CA ALA A 289 11.87 24.09 -6.78
C ALA A 289 10.45 24.30 -6.23
N GLU A 290 9.89 25.51 -6.41
CA GLU A 290 8.52 25.82 -5.99
C GLU A 290 7.46 25.01 -6.76
N ILE A 291 7.68 24.79 -8.07
CA ILE A 291 6.81 23.93 -8.90
C ILE A 291 6.81 22.49 -8.35
N LEU A 292 7.99 21.93 -8.07
CA LEU A 292 8.12 20.59 -7.49
C LEU A 292 7.45 20.47 -6.11
N GLN A 293 7.60 21.49 -5.26
CA GLN A 293 6.91 21.55 -3.98
C GLN A 293 5.38 21.62 -4.13
N SER A 294 4.89 22.40 -5.09
CA SER A 294 3.46 22.46 -5.44
C SER A 294 2.93 21.10 -5.88
N ILE A 295 3.63 20.42 -6.77
CA ILE A 295 3.30 19.06 -7.22
C ILE A 295 3.20 18.12 -6.01
N ARG A 296 4.18 18.14 -5.10
CA ARG A 296 4.13 17.35 -3.86
C ARG A 296 2.91 17.65 -2.99
N ARG A 297 2.57 18.93 -2.78
CA ARG A 297 1.37 19.33 -2.01
C ARG A 297 0.08 18.86 -2.66
N ARG A 298 -0.05 19.02 -3.97
CA ARG A 298 -1.25 18.65 -4.72
C ARG A 298 -1.40 17.15 -4.89
N PHE A 299 -0.30 16.40 -5.00
CA PHE A 299 -0.34 14.95 -4.99
C PHE A 299 -0.93 14.46 -3.66
N LYS A 300 -0.50 15.01 -2.52
CA LYS A 300 -1.11 14.75 -1.20
C LYS A 300 -2.62 15.06 -1.19
N ALA A 301 -3.04 16.18 -1.78
CA ALA A 301 -4.45 16.59 -1.81
C ALA A 301 -5.35 15.78 -2.79
N ARG A 302 -4.85 15.41 -3.97
CA ARG A 302 -5.59 14.62 -4.97
C ARG A 302 -5.79 13.18 -4.53
N ILE A 303 -4.82 12.61 -3.81
CA ILE A 303 -4.98 11.33 -3.12
C ILE A 303 -6.05 11.45 -2.03
N ALA A 304 -6.29 12.61 -1.41
CA ALA A 304 -7.40 12.79 -0.48
C ALA A 304 -8.78 12.86 -1.18
N ALA A 305 -8.88 13.48 -2.36
CA ALA A 305 -10.16 13.73 -3.05
C ALA A 305 -10.71 12.53 -3.86
N ARG A 306 -9.86 11.72 -4.52
CA ARG A 306 -10.31 10.61 -5.39
C ARG A 306 -11.00 9.46 -4.62
N TYR A 307 -10.92 9.45 -3.29
CA TYR A 307 -11.58 8.45 -2.44
C TYR A 307 -12.94 8.91 -1.91
N GLN A 308 -13.34 10.16 -2.14
CA GLN A 308 -14.67 10.64 -1.73
C GLN A 308 -15.80 10.14 -2.65
N THR A 309 -15.50 9.68 -3.87
CA THR A 309 -16.52 9.42 -4.91
C THR A 309 -16.82 7.93 -5.15
N LEU A 310 -16.05 7.01 -4.57
CA LEU A 310 -16.17 5.57 -4.81
C LEU A 310 -16.69 4.76 -3.61
N ALA A 311 -17.00 5.42 -2.49
CA ALA A 311 -17.34 4.74 -1.23
C ALA A 311 -18.79 4.93 -0.76
N SER A 312 -19.67 5.57 -1.54
CA SER A 312 -20.99 5.97 -1.03
C SER A 312 -22.11 4.92 -1.12
N GLU A 313 -21.89 3.69 -1.60
CA GLU A 313 -23.01 2.74 -1.77
C GLU A 313 -22.77 1.26 -1.43
N THR A 314 -21.82 0.87 -0.56
CA THR A 314 -21.74 -0.57 -0.22
C THR A 314 -21.32 -0.98 1.19
N TRP A 315 -20.88 -0.08 2.06
CA TRP A 315 -20.70 -0.39 3.48
C TRP A 315 -21.24 0.78 4.27
N GLY A 316 -22.08 0.53 5.26
CA GLY A 316 -22.51 1.54 6.22
C GLY A 316 -21.38 2.05 7.13
N LEU A 317 -20.12 2.07 6.66
CA LEU A 317 -19.03 2.73 7.36
C LEU A 317 -19.35 4.22 7.37
N ASP A 318 -19.51 4.81 8.56
CA ASP A 318 -19.67 6.26 8.70
C ASP A 318 -18.55 6.98 7.92
N GLU A 319 -18.94 7.94 7.09
CA GLU A 319 -18.08 8.72 6.18
C GLU A 319 -16.78 9.23 6.85
N TRP A 320 -16.90 9.58 8.14
CA TRP A 320 -15.80 10.02 8.99
C TRP A 320 -14.75 8.94 9.27
N ARG A 321 -15.17 7.69 9.51
CA ARG A 321 -14.28 6.58 9.88
C ARG A 321 -13.44 6.11 8.71
N LEU A 322 -14.03 6.01 7.52
CA LEU A 322 -13.32 5.63 6.30
C LEU A 322 -12.28 6.69 5.90
N LYS A 323 -12.62 7.97 6.05
CA LYS A 323 -11.68 9.08 5.87
C LYS A 323 -10.46 8.91 6.78
N GLN A 324 -10.67 8.61 8.06
CA GLN A 324 -9.57 8.37 8.99
C GLN A 324 -8.73 7.14 8.63
N ASP A 325 -9.34 6.05 8.18
CA ASP A 325 -8.63 4.83 7.82
C ASP A 325 -7.76 5.02 6.56
N LEU A 326 -8.22 5.83 5.60
CA LEU A 326 -7.43 6.19 4.43
C LEU A 326 -6.33 7.21 4.74
N GLU A 327 -6.62 8.19 5.59
CA GLU A 327 -5.61 9.11 6.13
C GLU A 327 -4.53 8.34 6.90
N LEU A 328 -4.91 7.31 7.65
CA LEU A 328 -4.00 6.41 8.35
C LEU A 328 -3.09 5.66 7.37
N VAL A 329 -3.64 5.09 6.30
CA VAL A 329 -2.84 4.41 5.26
C VAL A 329 -1.89 5.38 4.57
N GLN A 330 -2.33 6.60 4.23
CA GLN A 330 -1.46 7.61 3.61
C GLN A 330 -0.37 8.08 4.57
N THR A 331 -0.71 8.29 5.83
CA THR A 331 0.24 8.65 6.90
C THR A 331 1.27 7.54 7.08
N PHE A 332 0.83 6.29 7.08
CA PHE A 332 1.71 5.13 7.13
C PHE A 332 2.68 5.12 5.94
N ILE A 333 2.18 5.24 4.71
CA ILE A 333 3.02 5.28 3.50
C ILE A 333 4.02 6.45 3.56
N GLY A 334 3.61 7.62 4.05
CA GLY A 334 4.51 8.76 4.25
C GLY A 334 5.57 8.51 5.33
N ALA A 335 5.18 7.88 6.45
CA ALA A 335 6.08 7.52 7.54
C ALA A 335 7.12 6.48 7.10
N CYS A 336 6.81 5.64 6.10
CA CYS A 336 7.76 4.69 5.55
C CYS A 336 9.01 5.34 4.93
N SER A 337 9.00 6.64 4.65
CA SER A 337 10.18 7.41 4.22
C SER A 337 10.88 8.19 5.35
N LEU A 338 10.40 8.07 6.59
CA LEU A 338 10.90 8.77 7.77
C LEU A 338 11.07 7.77 8.94
N VAL A 339 11.68 6.62 8.65
CA VAL A 339 11.68 5.47 9.56
C VAL A 339 12.40 5.75 10.86
N GLU A 340 13.58 6.34 10.77
CA GLU A 340 14.39 6.72 11.94
C GLU A 340 13.63 7.70 12.84
N GLU A 341 13.12 8.79 12.27
CA GLU A 341 12.42 9.82 13.05
C GLU A 341 11.09 9.30 13.62
N THR A 342 10.39 8.46 12.87
CA THR A 342 9.13 7.85 13.33
C THR A 342 9.38 6.89 14.49
N GLN A 343 10.38 6.01 14.38
CA GLN A 343 10.72 5.05 15.42
C GLN A 343 11.24 5.74 16.69
N GLN A 344 12.04 6.79 16.57
CA GLN A 344 12.48 7.58 17.72
C GLN A 344 11.27 8.23 18.43
N ARG A 345 10.32 8.81 17.68
CA ARG A 345 9.11 9.40 18.27
C ARG A 345 8.24 8.36 18.97
N VAL A 346 8.04 7.20 18.36
CA VAL A 346 7.26 6.10 18.94
C VAL A 346 7.91 5.59 20.23
N LEU A 347 9.24 5.38 20.24
CA LEU A 347 9.95 4.98 21.45
C LEU A 347 9.76 6.00 22.58
N LEU A 348 10.05 7.28 22.30
CA LEU A 348 9.95 8.31 23.33
C LEU A 348 8.51 8.49 23.85
N ASP A 349 7.51 8.26 23.00
CA ASP A 349 6.11 8.27 23.44
C ASP A 349 5.79 7.09 24.36
N ILE A 350 6.20 5.86 23.99
CA ILE A 350 6.07 4.67 24.85
C ILE A 350 6.72 4.90 26.22
N LEU A 351 7.95 5.44 26.24
CA LEU A 351 8.67 5.70 27.49
C LEU A 351 8.01 6.78 28.34
N ARG A 352 7.51 7.87 27.73
CA ARG A 352 6.77 8.92 28.45
C ARG A 352 5.50 8.39 29.10
N GLN A 353 4.74 7.55 28.40
CA GLN A 353 3.53 6.93 28.95
C GLN A 353 3.85 5.94 30.07
N GLY A 354 4.99 5.24 29.99
CA GLY A 354 5.47 4.31 31.01
C GLY A 354 6.27 4.97 32.15
N ALA A 355 6.57 6.26 32.10
CA ALA A 355 7.57 6.87 32.99
C ALA A 355 7.22 6.77 34.49
N GLN A 356 5.93 6.76 34.81
CA GLN A 356 5.45 6.71 36.19
C GLN A 356 5.18 5.29 36.71
N THR A 357 5.40 4.27 35.90
CA THR A 357 5.15 2.89 36.31
C THR A 357 6.29 2.36 37.18
N GLU A 358 6.04 1.26 37.89
CA GLU A 358 7.09 0.59 38.67
C GLU A 358 8.31 0.26 37.79
N TYR A 359 8.08 -0.32 36.60
CA TYR A 359 9.13 -0.64 35.65
C TYR A 359 9.82 0.62 35.10
N GLY A 360 9.06 1.65 34.75
CA GLY A 360 9.60 2.89 34.18
C GLY A 360 10.48 3.67 35.16
N ARG A 361 10.11 3.72 36.44
CA ARG A 361 10.92 4.31 37.50
C ARG A 361 12.19 3.50 37.77
N ALA A 362 12.09 2.17 37.80
CA ALA A 362 13.23 1.29 38.01
C ALA A 362 14.30 1.43 36.92
N ASN A 363 13.89 1.74 35.69
CA ASN A 363 14.77 1.89 34.54
C ASN A 363 15.02 3.36 34.13
N GLY A 364 14.57 4.34 34.94
CA GLY A 364 14.88 5.76 34.74
C GLY A 364 14.29 6.39 33.47
N PHE A 365 13.09 5.98 33.03
CA PHE A 365 12.50 6.42 31.76
C PHE A 365 12.39 7.94 31.59
N GLU A 366 12.20 8.71 32.67
CA GLU A 366 12.14 10.18 32.60
C GLU A 366 13.42 10.82 32.06
N ALA A 367 14.57 10.18 32.26
CA ALA A 367 15.88 10.70 31.84
C ALA A 367 16.29 10.26 30.42
N ILE A 368 15.51 9.39 29.78
CA ILE A 368 15.83 8.82 28.47
C ILE A 368 15.29 9.74 27.36
N ASP A 369 16.20 10.33 26.57
CA ASP A 369 15.87 11.28 25.49
C ASP A 369 16.23 10.79 24.09
N SER A 370 16.87 9.63 23.99
CA SER A 370 17.41 9.05 22.75
C SER A 370 17.36 7.53 22.76
N ILE A 371 17.43 6.93 21.56
CA ILE A 371 17.49 5.48 21.39
C ILE A 371 18.74 4.89 22.08
N ASP A 372 19.88 5.56 22.00
CA ASP A 372 21.12 5.10 22.63
C ASP A 372 21.02 5.10 24.15
N ALA A 373 20.45 6.17 24.75
CA ALA A 373 20.19 6.21 26.18
C ALA A 373 19.22 5.07 26.61
N PHE A 374 18.20 4.79 25.79
CA PHE A 374 17.29 3.67 26.03
C PHE A 374 18.02 2.32 26.00
N ARG A 375 18.85 2.07 25.00
CA ARG A 375 19.63 0.83 24.87
C ARG A 375 20.61 0.60 26.01
N GLN A 376 21.16 1.68 26.58
CA GLN A 376 22.05 1.62 27.74
C GLN A 376 21.29 1.36 29.04
N ALA A 377 20.10 1.94 29.19
CA ALA A 377 19.31 1.83 30.41
C ALA A 377 18.52 0.52 30.49
N VAL A 378 18.01 0.02 29.37
CA VAL A 378 17.09 -1.12 29.31
C VAL A 378 17.75 -2.28 28.56
N PRO A 379 17.93 -3.46 29.19
CA PRO A 379 18.49 -4.63 28.53
C PRO A 379 17.46 -5.29 27.58
N VAL A 380 17.95 -6.10 26.64
CA VAL A 380 17.07 -7.03 25.90
C VAL A 380 16.47 -8.02 26.89
N SER A 381 15.15 -8.23 26.80
CA SER A 381 14.36 -8.93 27.81
C SER A 381 13.65 -10.16 27.23
N GLN A 382 13.19 -11.02 28.14
CA GLN A 382 12.40 -12.22 27.84
C GLN A 382 11.11 -12.23 28.68
N TRP A 383 10.22 -13.20 28.43
CA TRP A 383 8.94 -13.27 29.12
C TRP A 383 9.10 -13.39 30.64
N ALA A 384 10.12 -14.10 31.11
CA ALA A 384 10.41 -14.27 32.53
C ALA A 384 10.64 -12.94 33.27
N ASP A 385 11.08 -11.89 32.56
CA ASP A 385 11.30 -10.56 33.15
C ASP A 385 9.98 -9.80 33.38
N PHE A 386 8.93 -10.13 32.62
CA PHE A 386 7.62 -9.48 32.70
C PHE A 386 6.56 -10.30 33.44
N GLU A 387 6.73 -11.62 33.50
CA GLU A 387 5.80 -12.56 34.12
C GLU A 387 5.41 -12.20 35.57
N PRO A 388 6.34 -11.77 36.45
CA PRO A 388 5.97 -11.35 37.82
C PRO A 388 5.04 -10.14 37.84
N TYR A 389 5.21 -9.18 36.93
CA TYR A 389 4.34 -8.02 36.82
C TYR A 389 2.98 -8.41 36.24
N ALA A 390 2.95 -9.27 35.22
CA ALA A 390 1.71 -9.78 34.64
C ALA A 390 0.86 -10.53 35.68
N GLN A 391 1.47 -11.39 36.51
CA GLN A 391 0.77 -12.10 37.60
C GLN A 391 0.15 -11.15 38.63
N ARG A 392 0.84 -10.05 38.97
CA ARG A 392 0.29 -9.00 39.84
C ARG A 392 -0.86 -8.24 39.17
N MET A 393 -0.73 -7.96 37.87
CA MET A 393 -1.81 -7.35 37.08
C MET A 393 -3.03 -8.25 36.99
N GLU A 394 -2.87 -9.58 36.90
CA GLU A 394 -3.99 -10.54 36.94
C GLU A 394 -4.76 -10.51 38.26
N LEU A 395 -4.14 -10.04 39.35
CA LEU A 395 -4.79 -9.81 40.65
C LEU A 395 -5.45 -8.41 40.74
N GLY A 396 -5.37 -7.61 39.67
CA GLY A 396 -5.96 -6.27 39.59
C GLY A 396 -5.00 -5.14 39.97
N GLU A 397 -3.69 -5.37 40.10
CA GLU A 397 -2.73 -4.29 40.31
C GLU A 397 -2.48 -3.50 39.00
N GLY A 398 -2.37 -2.17 39.09
CA GLY A 398 -2.11 -1.29 37.95
C GLY A 398 -0.78 -0.55 38.07
N ASP A 399 -0.43 0.23 37.04
CA ASP A 399 0.77 1.08 37.01
C ASP A 399 2.11 0.31 37.17
N LEU A 400 2.14 -0.96 36.76
CA LEU A 400 3.33 -1.81 36.87
C LEU A 400 4.23 -1.73 35.63
N LEU A 401 3.70 -2.15 34.47
CA LEU A 401 4.41 -2.07 33.18
C LEU A 401 4.00 -0.83 32.39
N PHE A 402 2.71 -0.52 32.36
CA PHE A 402 2.10 0.66 31.74
C PHE A 402 1.12 1.31 32.72
N SER A 403 0.68 2.54 32.47
CA SER A 403 -0.23 3.24 33.38
C SER A 403 -1.64 2.63 33.37
N GLY A 404 -2.22 2.47 34.55
CA GLY A 404 -3.52 1.85 34.77
C GLY A 404 -3.48 0.32 34.82
N GLN A 405 -4.68 -0.29 34.81
CA GLN A 405 -4.88 -1.74 34.73
C GLN A 405 -4.95 -2.19 33.25
N PRO A 406 -4.61 -3.46 32.95
CA PRO A 406 -4.84 -4.04 31.63
C PRO A 406 -6.32 -3.96 31.23
N THR A 407 -6.62 -3.68 29.95
CA THR A 407 -7.98 -3.77 29.41
C THR A 407 -8.41 -5.23 29.26
N HIS A 408 -7.45 -6.10 28.94
CA HIS A 408 -7.60 -7.55 28.87
C HIS A 408 -6.23 -8.23 28.87
N PHE A 409 -6.21 -9.55 28.94
CA PHE A 409 -5.02 -10.36 28.69
C PHE A 409 -5.16 -11.16 27.39
N ILE A 410 -4.09 -11.19 26.62
CA ILE A 410 -3.95 -12.08 25.48
C ILE A 410 -3.26 -13.36 25.94
N SER A 411 -4.01 -14.45 25.95
CA SER A 411 -3.49 -15.77 26.35
C SER A 411 -2.82 -16.46 25.18
N THR A 412 -1.64 -17.01 25.42
CA THR A 412 -0.87 -17.80 24.46
C THR A 412 -0.59 -19.17 25.02
N SER A 413 -0.78 -20.22 24.21
CA SER A 413 -0.37 -21.57 24.57
C SER A 413 1.17 -21.65 24.52
N GLY A 414 1.83 -21.30 25.61
CA GLY A 414 3.26 -21.53 25.77
C GLY A 414 3.58 -23.03 25.69
N THR A 415 4.79 -23.37 25.25
CA THR A 415 5.30 -24.76 25.17
C THR A 415 5.43 -25.43 26.54
N THR A 416 5.32 -24.69 27.64
CA THR A 416 5.55 -25.14 29.01
C THR A 416 4.29 -25.59 29.76
N GLY A 417 3.12 -25.59 29.13
CA GLY A 417 1.88 -26.03 29.77
C GLY A 417 1.10 -24.94 30.51
N HIS A 418 1.76 -23.85 30.90
CA HIS A 418 1.12 -22.64 31.45
C HIS A 418 0.86 -21.62 30.34
N PHE A 419 -0.33 -21.00 30.35
CA PHE A 419 -0.64 -19.91 29.42
C PHE A 419 0.20 -18.69 29.77
N LYS A 420 0.87 -18.09 28.77
CA LYS A 420 1.40 -16.74 28.93
C LYS A 420 0.24 -15.78 28.73
N ASN A 421 -0.12 -15.04 29.77
CA ASN A 421 -1.14 -14.01 29.71
C ASN A 421 -0.44 -12.65 29.54
N ILE A 422 -0.40 -12.18 28.31
CA ILE A 422 0.24 -10.91 27.98
C ILE A 422 -0.75 -9.79 28.31
N PRO A 423 -0.44 -8.85 29.21
CA PRO A 423 -1.34 -7.75 29.53
C PRO A 423 -1.46 -6.79 28.35
N GLU A 424 -2.67 -6.33 28.07
CA GLU A 424 -2.93 -5.31 27.06
C GLU A 424 -3.28 -3.97 27.71
N SER A 425 -2.58 -2.90 27.33
CA SER A 425 -2.94 -1.53 27.71
C SER A 425 -3.93 -0.93 26.71
N ALA A 426 -4.66 0.13 27.10
CA ALA A 426 -5.50 0.86 26.18
C ALA A 426 -4.72 1.46 24.98
N ALA A 427 -3.48 1.91 25.21
CA ALA A 427 -2.61 2.44 24.16
C ALA A 427 -2.09 1.35 23.21
N GLY A 428 -1.75 0.17 23.72
CA GLY A 428 -1.36 -0.98 22.91
C GLY A 428 -2.51 -1.57 22.11
N GLU A 429 -3.70 -1.62 22.70
CA GLU A 429 -4.93 -1.98 21.99
C GLU A 429 -5.21 -0.99 20.84
N LEU A 430 -5.05 0.31 21.09
CA LEU A 430 -5.14 1.33 20.04
C LEU A 430 -4.09 1.12 18.94
N ALA A 431 -2.83 0.86 19.29
CA ALA A 431 -1.78 0.59 18.32
C ALA A 431 -2.10 -0.63 17.45
N LYS A 432 -2.52 -1.75 18.05
CA LYS A 432 -2.98 -2.96 17.33
C LYS A 432 -4.19 -2.69 16.44
N SER A 433 -5.13 -1.89 16.93
CA SER A 433 -6.31 -1.46 16.18
C SER A 433 -5.92 -0.63 14.96
N LEU A 434 -5.01 0.33 15.10
CA LEU A 434 -4.50 1.14 13.97
C LEU A 434 -3.82 0.25 12.90
N VAL A 435 -2.99 -0.71 13.29
CA VAL A 435 -2.41 -1.66 12.32
C VAL A 435 -3.49 -2.45 11.61
N SER A 436 -4.49 -2.95 12.35
CA SER A 436 -5.60 -3.72 11.77
C SER A 436 -6.43 -2.89 10.79
N ARG A 437 -6.75 -1.64 11.16
CA ARG A 437 -7.46 -0.68 10.31
C ARG A 437 -6.70 -0.39 9.03
N ALA A 438 -5.39 -0.16 9.12
CA ALA A 438 -4.54 0.05 7.95
C ALA A 438 -4.54 -1.17 7.01
N ARG A 439 -4.43 -2.40 7.54
CA ARG A 439 -4.51 -3.65 6.77
C ARG A 439 -5.87 -3.78 6.07
N THR A 440 -6.96 -3.60 6.80
CA THR A 440 -8.33 -3.69 6.24
C THR A 440 -8.56 -2.63 5.16
N ALA A 441 -8.14 -1.39 5.39
CA ALA A 441 -8.30 -0.31 4.43
C ALA A 441 -7.51 -0.54 3.13
N LEU A 442 -6.26 -1.04 3.23
CA LEU A 442 -5.47 -1.42 2.05
C LEU A 442 -6.10 -2.60 1.30
N LEU A 443 -6.59 -3.61 2.02
CA LEU A 443 -7.27 -4.75 1.44
C LEU A 443 -8.51 -4.33 0.63
N MET A 444 -9.35 -3.48 1.20
CA MET A 444 -10.55 -2.94 0.54
C MET A 444 -10.19 -2.08 -0.67
N LYS A 445 -9.12 -1.30 -0.59
CA LYS A 445 -8.61 -0.51 -1.72
C LYS A 445 -8.09 -1.40 -2.86
N MET A 446 -7.45 -2.51 -2.52
CA MET A 446 -6.91 -3.46 -3.50
C MET A 446 -8.02 -4.25 -4.19
N MET A 447 -9.08 -4.59 -3.45
CA MET A 447 -10.19 -5.41 -3.95
C MET A 447 -11.55 -4.81 -3.53
N PRO A 448 -12.03 -3.75 -4.22
CA PRO A 448 -13.33 -3.14 -3.96
C PRO A 448 -14.49 -4.12 -4.14
N ASP A 449 -14.34 -5.15 -4.97
CA ASP A 449 -15.36 -6.19 -5.17
C ASP A 449 -15.65 -7.00 -3.91
N LEU A 450 -14.80 -6.95 -2.87
CA LEU A 450 -15.15 -7.56 -1.58
C LEU A 450 -16.33 -6.86 -0.93
N LEU A 451 -16.65 -5.64 -1.37
CA LEU A 451 -17.55 -4.76 -0.68
C LEU A 451 -19.02 -5.20 -0.74
N ASP A 452 -19.45 -5.91 -1.78
CA ASP A 452 -20.83 -6.37 -1.91
C ASP A 452 -21.01 -7.83 -1.44
N GLY A 453 -20.00 -8.45 -0.83
CA GLY A 453 -19.99 -9.86 -0.44
C GLY A 453 -20.04 -10.16 1.06
N TYR A 454 -20.01 -11.45 1.37
CA TYR A 454 -19.78 -12.00 2.70
C TYR A 454 -18.35 -12.53 2.85
N PHE A 455 -17.86 -12.63 4.08
CA PHE A 455 -16.58 -13.26 4.37
C PHE A 455 -16.67 -14.28 5.50
N ILE A 456 -15.72 -15.23 5.50
CA ILE A 456 -15.59 -16.29 6.49
C ILE A 456 -14.28 -16.06 7.23
N PRO A 457 -14.30 -15.60 8.49
CA PRO A 457 -13.12 -15.59 9.33
C PRO A 457 -12.95 -16.92 10.05
N LEU A 458 -11.77 -17.53 9.94
CA LEU A 458 -11.33 -18.61 10.82
C LEU A 458 -10.81 -18.00 12.12
N SER A 459 -11.75 -17.64 13.00
CA SER A 459 -11.49 -17.02 14.31
C SER A 459 -12.04 -17.87 15.45
N ASN A 460 -11.70 -17.47 16.68
CA ASN A 460 -12.13 -18.14 17.92
C ASN A 460 -13.09 -17.25 18.72
N VAL A 461 -13.63 -17.80 19.82
CA VAL A 461 -14.29 -17.02 20.87
C VAL A 461 -13.37 -15.89 21.35
N ALA A 462 -13.95 -14.71 21.54
CA ALA A 462 -13.22 -13.52 21.94
C ALA A 462 -12.73 -13.56 23.39
N VAL A 463 -13.58 -13.99 24.33
CA VAL A 463 -13.27 -14.03 25.77
C VAL A 463 -13.40 -15.47 26.26
N MET A 464 -12.34 -15.96 26.90
CA MET A 464 -12.31 -17.30 27.50
C MET A 464 -12.74 -17.29 28.97
N GLY A 465 -12.55 -16.17 29.67
CA GLY A 465 -12.90 -16.01 31.07
C GLY A 465 -12.37 -14.70 31.63
N GLU A 466 -12.36 -14.62 32.96
CA GLU A 466 -11.85 -13.49 33.73
C GLU A 466 -10.74 -13.95 34.67
N THR A 467 -9.75 -13.09 34.87
CA THR A 467 -8.68 -13.27 35.87
C THR A 467 -9.23 -13.08 37.28
N ALA A 468 -8.41 -13.39 38.31
CA ALA A 468 -8.80 -13.21 39.71
C ALA A 468 -9.13 -11.73 40.06
N GLY A 469 -8.52 -10.78 39.35
CA GLY A 469 -8.82 -9.34 39.44
C GLY A 469 -10.04 -8.89 38.64
N GLY A 470 -10.77 -9.80 37.98
CA GLY A 470 -11.95 -9.48 37.16
C GLY A 470 -11.62 -8.91 35.79
N ILE A 471 -10.38 -9.05 35.31
CA ILE A 471 -9.95 -8.57 33.99
C ILE A 471 -10.15 -9.70 32.97
N PRO A 472 -10.80 -9.45 31.82
CA PRO A 472 -11.05 -10.49 30.82
C PRO A 472 -9.76 -11.00 30.18
N PHE A 473 -9.72 -12.28 29.83
CA PHE A 473 -8.64 -12.87 29.02
C PHE A 473 -9.18 -13.69 27.86
N GLY A 474 -8.44 -13.71 26.76
CA GLY A 474 -8.89 -14.33 25.52
C GLY A 474 -7.81 -14.44 24.47
N TYR A 475 -8.20 -14.84 23.27
CA TYR A 475 -7.30 -14.95 22.13
C TYR A 475 -7.30 -13.70 21.27
N ALA A 476 -6.12 -13.33 20.76
CA ALA A 476 -5.95 -12.14 19.93
C ALA A 476 -6.86 -12.11 18.69
N SER A 477 -7.09 -13.26 18.03
CA SER A 477 -7.97 -13.36 16.85
C SER A 477 -9.43 -13.11 17.18
N GLY A 478 -9.93 -13.73 18.26
CA GLY A 478 -11.30 -13.56 18.73
C GLY A 478 -11.59 -12.13 19.18
N LEU A 479 -10.67 -11.53 19.95
CA LEU A 479 -10.77 -10.13 20.39
C LEU A 479 -10.75 -9.15 19.23
N THR A 480 -9.92 -9.39 18.20
CA THR A 480 -9.90 -8.57 16.98
C THR A 480 -11.27 -8.56 16.28
N LEU A 481 -11.91 -9.72 16.15
CA LEU A 481 -13.23 -9.82 15.50
C LEU A 481 -14.33 -9.19 16.35
N ALA A 482 -14.30 -9.37 17.68
CA ALA A 482 -15.27 -8.76 18.58
C ALA A 482 -15.18 -7.22 18.59
N GLY A 483 -13.96 -6.67 18.51
CA GLY A 483 -13.70 -5.24 18.39
C GLY A 483 -13.99 -4.64 17.01
N ALA A 484 -14.34 -5.46 16.02
CA ALA A 484 -14.65 -4.98 14.68
C ALA A 484 -15.97 -4.18 14.64
N PRO A 485 -16.07 -3.15 13.76
CA PRO A 485 -17.29 -2.39 13.55
C PRO A 485 -18.51 -3.29 13.32
N PRO A 486 -19.71 -2.94 13.84
CA PRO A 486 -20.93 -3.73 13.63
C PRO A 486 -21.22 -4.01 12.15
N GLU A 487 -20.88 -3.09 11.26
CA GLU A 487 -21.10 -3.19 9.82
C GLU A 487 -20.24 -4.27 9.19
N ILE A 488 -18.99 -4.44 9.67
CA ILE A 488 -18.12 -5.53 9.26
C ILE A 488 -18.65 -6.85 9.81
N ARG A 489 -19.08 -6.89 11.08
CA ARG A 489 -19.63 -8.11 11.69
C ARG A 489 -20.93 -8.59 11.03
N ARG A 490 -21.76 -7.69 10.48
CA ARG A 490 -22.98 -8.06 9.72
C ARG A 490 -22.70 -8.73 8.37
N ARG A 491 -21.45 -8.71 7.88
CA ARG A 491 -21.03 -9.33 6.62
C ARG A 491 -20.34 -10.68 6.80
N LEU A 492 -20.40 -11.24 8.01
CA LEU A 492 -20.02 -12.63 8.23
C LEU A 492 -20.97 -13.56 7.46
N ALA A 493 -20.43 -14.60 6.84
CA ALA A 493 -21.24 -15.62 6.17
C ALA A 493 -22.04 -16.52 7.14
N PHE A 494 -21.89 -16.30 8.44
CA PHE A 494 -22.55 -17.03 9.52
C PHE A 494 -22.84 -16.08 10.70
N PRO A 495 -23.86 -16.38 11.54
CA PRO A 495 -24.16 -15.61 12.74
C PRO A 495 -22.98 -15.61 13.73
N PRO A 496 -22.60 -14.48 14.36
CA PRO A 496 -21.48 -14.43 15.30
C PRO A 496 -21.51 -15.48 16.42
N GLU A 497 -22.72 -15.89 16.83
CA GLU A 497 -22.98 -16.90 17.86
C GLU A 497 -22.37 -18.27 17.51
N VAL A 498 -22.16 -18.58 16.22
CA VAL A 498 -21.48 -19.81 15.76
C VAL A 498 -20.11 -19.98 16.42
N LEU A 499 -19.41 -18.87 16.69
CA LEU A 499 -18.09 -18.91 17.33
C LEU A 499 -18.14 -19.43 18.78
N GLY A 500 -19.31 -19.48 19.41
CA GLY A 500 -19.51 -20.02 20.76
C GLY A 500 -19.48 -21.55 20.84
N ALA A 501 -19.34 -22.27 19.72
CA ALA A 501 -19.19 -23.71 19.71
C ALA A 501 -17.93 -24.17 20.48
N THR A 502 -18.08 -25.23 21.27
CA THR A 502 -17.05 -25.69 22.23
C THR A 502 -16.02 -26.63 21.62
N ASP A 503 -16.37 -27.31 20.53
CA ASP A 503 -15.47 -28.22 19.81
C ASP A 503 -15.33 -27.83 18.33
N ALA A 504 -14.22 -28.25 17.73
CA ALA A 504 -13.85 -27.88 16.37
C ALA A 504 -14.78 -28.48 15.30
N ALA A 505 -15.30 -29.69 15.51
CA ALA A 505 -16.14 -30.38 14.53
C ALA A 505 -17.53 -29.73 14.43
N THR A 506 -18.10 -29.36 15.58
CA THR A 506 -19.33 -28.58 15.64
C THR A 506 -19.15 -27.19 15.04
N LEU A 507 -18.05 -26.50 15.36
CA LEU A 507 -17.73 -25.18 14.78
C LEU A 507 -17.62 -25.25 13.24
N ASP A 508 -16.93 -26.25 12.71
CA ASP A 508 -16.76 -26.44 11.26
C ASP A 508 -18.08 -26.70 10.56
N TYR A 509 -18.89 -27.62 11.11
CA TYR A 509 -20.21 -27.91 10.58
C TYR A 509 -21.09 -26.66 10.57
N LEU A 510 -21.18 -25.94 11.70
CA LEU A 510 -22.02 -24.74 11.78
C LEU A 510 -21.55 -23.66 10.81
N THR A 511 -20.25 -23.40 10.76
CA THR A 511 -19.64 -22.43 9.83
C THR A 511 -20.05 -22.75 8.39
N MET A 512 -19.88 -24.00 7.96
CA MET A 512 -20.18 -24.41 6.58
C MET A 512 -21.67 -24.51 6.30
N ARG A 513 -22.48 -24.91 7.29
CA ARG A 513 -23.94 -24.96 7.16
C ARG A 513 -24.53 -23.58 6.88
N PHE A 514 -24.05 -22.52 7.52
CA PHE A 514 -24.47 -21.16 7.20
C PHE A 514 -23.81 -20.64 5.92
N ALA A 515 -22.50 -20.83 5.77
CA ALA A 515 -21.76 -20.25 4.66
C ALA A 515 -22.11 -20.86 3.29
N MET A 516 -22.39 -22.17 3.19
CA MET A 516 -22.79 -22.80 1.93
C MET A 516 -24.18 -22.36 1.45
N ALA A 517 -25.02 -21.84 2.36
CA ALA A 517 -26.30 -21.22 1.97
C ALA A 517 -26.09 -19.84 1.30
N GLN A 518 -24.93 -19.20 1.49
CA GLN A 518 -24.61 -17.88 0.94
C GLN A 518 -23.78 -17.97 -0.35
N PRO A 519 -24.34 -17.74 -1.55
CA PRO A 519 -23.57 -17.81 -2.80
C PRO A 519 -22.56 -16.67 -2.98
N LEU A 520 -22.73 -15.55 -2.25
CA LEU A 520 -21.92 -14.34 -2.34
C LEU A 520 -20.78 -14.27 -1.31
N VAL A 521 -20.27 -15.42 -0.84
CA VAL A 521 -19.01 -15.43 -0.09
C VAL A 521 -17.87 -15.05 -1.03
N ARG A 522 -17.15 -13.96 -0.69
CA ARG A 522 -16.08 -13.38 -1.51
C ARG A 522 -14.68 -13.54 -0.92
N LEU A 523 -14.60 -13.71 0.41
CA LEU A 523 -13.35 -13.80 1.14
C LEU A 523 -13.39 -14.91 2.19
N LEU A 524 -12.39 -15.79 2.17
CA LEU A 524 -12.06 -16.67 3.29
C LEU A 524 -10.74 -16.19 3.90
N VAL A 525 -10.78 -15.82 5.19
CA VAL A 525 -9.66 -15.22 5.92
C VAL A 525 -9.32 -16.03 7.15
N GLY A 526 -8.04 -16.29 7.38
CA GLY A 526 -7.56 -17.08 8.50
C GLY A 526 -6.05 -17.24 8.43
N ASN A 527 -5.38 -17.29 9.57
CA ASN A 527 -3.91 -17.26 9.58
C ASN A 527 -3.27 -18.52 8.98
N ASN A 528 -3.86 -19.70 9.22
CA ASN A 528 -3.28 -20.98 8.83
C ASN A 528 -4.04 -21.58 7.61
N PRO A 529 -3.40 -21.73 6.44
CA PRO A 529 -4.03 -22.32 5.27
C PRO A 529 -4.38 -23.81 5.45
N GLY A 530 -3.63 -24.56 6.26
CA GLY A 530 -3.97 -25.96 6.56
C GLY A 530 -5.31 -26.09 7.29
N ARG A 531 -5.65 -25.11 8.14
CA ARG A 531 -6.96 -25.08 8.81
C ARG A 531 -8.10 -24.76 7.83
N MET A 532 -7.83 -23.95 6.81
CA MET A 532 -8.78 -23.72 5.72
C MET A 532 -9.05 -25.03 4.99
N THR A 533 -8.02 -25.77 4.61
CA THR A 533 -8.17 -27.08 3.96
C THR A 533 -9.01 -28.02 4.81
N ALA A 534 -8.72 -28.13 6.11
CA ALA A 534 -9.47 -28.97 7.04
C ALA A 534 -10.97 -28.59 7.12
N LEU A 535 -11.30 -27.29 7.09
CA LEU A 535 -12.69 -26.83 7.04
C LEU A 535 -13.39 -27.32 5.76
N LEU A 536 -12.73 -27.21 4.60
CA LEU A 536 -13.28 -27.62 3.31
C LEU A 536 -13.46 -29.15 3.24
N GLU A 537 -12.51 -29.90 3.79
CA GLU A 537 -12.59 -31.36 3.94
C GLU A 537 -13.74 -31.79 4.87
N ALA A 538 -13.90 -31.09 6.00
CA ALA A 538 -15.01 -31.34 6.91
C ALA A 538 -16.36 -31.08 6.23
N ALA A 539 -16.47 -30.03 5.43
CA ALA A 539 -17.66 -29.71 4.66
C ALA A 539 -17.99 -30.81 3.64
N ASP A 540 -17.00 -31.25 2.86
CA ASP A 540 -17.18 -32.28 1.84
C ASP A 540 -17.59 -33.63 2.46
N ARG A 541 -17.00 -34.00 3.61
CA ARG A 541 -17.38 -35.22 4.35
C ARG A 541 -18.84 -35.22 4.81
N ARG A 542 -19.39 -34.06 5.18
CA ARG A 542 -20.77 -33.90 5.67
C ARG A 542 -21.71 -33.24 4.65
N ARG A 543 -21.34 -33.18 3.36
CA ARG A 543 -22.05 -32.40 2.33
C ARG A 543 -23.53 -32.77 2.20
N ASP A 544 -23.87 -34.05 2.22
CA ASP A 544 -25.25 -34.52 2.01
C ASP A 544 -26.16 -34.13 3.18
N GLU A 545 -25.61 -34.18 4.39
CA GLU A 545 -26.26 -33.72 5.61
C GLU A 545 -26.45 -32.20 5.57
N ILE A 546 -25.38 -31.43 5.31
CA ILE A 546 -25.43 -29.97 5.22
C ILE A 546 -26.47 -29.52 4.19
N ILE A 547 -26.49 -30.12 3.00
CA ILE A 547 -27.46 -29.80 1.95
C ILE A 547 -28.90 -30.09 2.40
N THR A 548 -29.12 -31.20 3.09
CA THR A 548 -30.45 -31.57 3.61
C THR A 548 -30.90 -30.60 4.71
N ASP A 549 -29.97 -30.15 5.55
CA ASP A 549 -30.24 -29.16 6.58
C ASP A 549 -30.49 -27.76 6.00
N ILE A 550 -29.87 -27.39 4.87
CA ILE A 550 -30.20 -26.18 4.11
C ILE A 550 -31.63 -26.28 3.56
N GLU A 551 -31.97 -27.40 2.92
CA GLU A 551 -33.31 -27.64 2.36
C GLU A 551 -34.41 -27.50 3.41
N ARG A 552 -34.19 -28.04 4.60
CA ARG A 552 -35.19 -28.09 5.69
C ARG A 552 -35.13 -26.90 6.63
N GLY A 553 -34.08 -26.07 6.57
CA GLY A 553 -33.87 -24.99 7.53
C GLY A 553 -33.55 -25.49 8.94
N THR A 554 -32.81 -26.58 9.06
CA THR A 554 -32.50 -27.25 10.33
C THR A 554 -31.00 -27.30 10.64
N LEU A 555 -30.67 -27.76 11.85
CA LEU A 555 -29.33 -28.20 12.24
C LEU A 555 -29.34 -29.71 12.53
N SER A 556 -28.21 -30.35 12.28
CA SER A 556 -27.95 -31.74 12.68
C SER A 556 -28.26 -31.96 14.16
N GLN A 557 -28.90 -33.08 14.50
CA GLN A 557 -29.28 -33.43 15.87
C GLN A 557 -28.10 -34.00 16.67
N ASP A 558 -27.06 -34.47 15.98
CA ASP A 558 -25.90 -35.13 16.58
C ASP A 558 -24.83 -34.13 17.07
N LEU A 559 -25.11 -32.82 16.98
CA LEU A 559 -24.19 -31.77 17.44
C LEU A 559 -24.24 -31.62 18.96
N GLU A 560 -23.07 -31.63 19.59
CA GLU A 560 -22.91 -31.25 20.99
C GLU A 560 -23.01 -29.71 21.11
N LEU A 561 -24.23 -29.22 21.35
CA LEU A 561 -24.53 -27.80 21.47
C LEU A 561 -25.31 -27.50 22.75
N ASP A 562 -24.92 -26.42 23.42
CA ASP A 562 -25.72 -25.83 24.48
C ASP A 562 -27.13 -25.49 23.99
N ALA A 563 -28.14 -25.71 24.84
CA ALA A 563 -29.54 -25.58 24.45
C ALA A 563 -29.93 -24.14 24.09
N GLU A 564 -29.35 -23.15 24.76
CA GLU A 564 -29.59 -21.74 24.46
C GLU A 564 -28.89 -21.34 23.16
N LEU A 565 -27.64 -21.76 22.96
CA LEU A 565 -26.92 -21.53 21.71
C LEU A 565 -27.64 -22.16 20.52
N ARG A 566 -28.11 -23.41 20.63
CA ARG A 566 -28.90 -24.08 19.58
C ARG A 566 -30.16 -23.28 19.25
N ARG A 567 -30.92 -22.85 20.27
CA ARG A 567 -32.15 -22.06 20.09
C ARG A 567 -31.89 -20.75 19.34
N GLN A 568 -30.79 -20.06 19.64
CA GLN A 568 -30.38 -18.85 18.94
C GLN A 568 -30.04 -19.14 17.48
N LEU A 569 -29.22 -20.17 17.23
CA LEU A 569 -28.80 -20.55 15.88
C LEU A 569 -29.97 -21.00 15.00
N GLU A 570 -30.87 -21.82 15.53
CA GLU A 570 -32.09 -22.26 14.83
C GLU A 570 -33.02 -21.08 14.51
N GLY A 571 -33.00 -20.02 15.31
CA GLY A 571 -33.74 -18.78 15.05
C GLY A 571 -33.29 -18.02 13.79
N TYR A 572 -32.07 -18.26 13.30
CA TYR A 572 -31.56 -17.67 12.06
C TYR A 572 -31.88 -18.50 10.81
N LEU A 573 -32.42 -19.71 10.96
CA LEU A 573 -32.59 -20.66 9.86
C LEU A 573 -33.96 -20.53 9.20
N SER A 574 -33.97 -20.75 7.89
CA SER A 574 -35.19 -20.89 7.09
C SER A 574 -34.96 -21.96 6.03
N PRO A 575 -35.99 -22.74 5.65
CA PRO A 575 -35.88 -23.71 4.56
C PRO A 575 -35.48 -23.05 3.24
N ASP A 576 -34.45 -23.57 2.58
CA ASP A 576 -33.99 -23.09 1.26
C ASP A 576 -33.84 -24.27 0.28
N PRO A 577 -34.96 -24.79 -0.25
CA PRO A 577 -34.96 -25.94 -1.15
C PRO A 577 -34.33 -25.61 -2.52
N GLU A 578 -34.41 -24.36 -2.98
CA GLU A 578 -33.80 -23.93 -4.24
C GLU A 578 -32.28 -24.01 -4.17
N ARG A 579 -31.70 -23.47 -3.10
CA ARG A 579 -30.25 -23.57 -2.88
C ARG A 579 -29.80 -25.00 -2.72
N ALA A 580 -30.52 -25.80 -1.93
CA ALA A 580 -30.20 -27.21 -1.76
C ALA A 580 -30.24 -27.98 -3.10
N ALA A 581 -31.26 -27.73 -3.94
CA ALA A 581 -31.35 -28.32 -5.27
C ALA A 581 -30.17 -27.93 -6.17
N ALA A 582 -29.76 -26.66 -6.15
CA ALA A 582 -28.58 -26.18 -6.89
C ALA A 582 -27.30 -26.91 -6.44
N LEU A 583 -27.09 -27.05 -5.13
CA LEU A 583 -25.93 -27.76 -4.57
C LEU A 583 -25.93 -29.26 -4.93
N ARG A 584 -27.08 -29.93 -4.88
CA ARG A 584 -27.19 -31.35 -5.31
C ARG A 584 -26.89 -31.52 -6.80
N SER A 585 -27.35 -30.59 -7.64
CA SER A 585 -27.05 -30.60 -9.07
C SER A 585 -25.55 -30.48 -9.35
N MET A 586 -24.84 -29.64 -8.61
CA MET A 586 -23.39 -29.48 -8.73
C MET A 586 -22.66 -30.76 -8.29
N LEU A 587 -23.06 -31.32 -7.14
CA LEU A 587 -22.49 -32.56 -6.61
C LEU A 587 -22.64 -33.74 -7.59
N ALA A 588 -23.81 -33.89 -8.19
CA ALA A 588 -24.09 -34.97 -9.15
C ALA A 588 -23.20 -34.90 -10.40
N GLY A 589 -22.76 -33.70 -10.80
CA GLY A 589 -21.92 -33.49 -11.97
C GLY A 589 -20.43 -33.78 -11.75
N ARG A 590 -19.92 -33.64 -10.52
CA ARG A 590 -18.47 -33.66 -10.22
C ARG A 590 -18.03 -34.70 -9.19
N GLY A 591 -18.95 -35.31 -8.44
CA GLY A 591 -18.64 -36.33 -7.43
C GLY A 591 -18.06 -35.78 -6.11
N ARG A 592 -17.73 -34.48 -6.08
CA ARG A 592 -17.28 -33.74 -4.91
C ARG A 592 -17.89 -32.34 -4.92
N LEU A 593 -18.07 -31.74 -3.75
CA LEU A 593 -18.52 -30.36 -3.62
C LEU A 593 -17.35 -29.45 -3.20
N GLU A 594 -16.92 -28.56 -4.07
CA GLU A 594 -15.76 -27.69 -3.84
C GLU A 594 -16.17 -26.22 -3.67
N PRO A 595 -15.34 -25.36 -3.03
CA PRO A 595 -15.57 -23.92 -2.92
C PRO A 595 -16.00 -23.24 -4.22
N ARG A 596 -15.46 -23.66 -5.36
CA ARG A 596 -15.83 -23.12 -6.66
C ARG A 596 -17.30 -23.38 -7.05
N ASP A 597 -17.91 -24.40 -6.48
CA ASP A 597 -19.29 -24.79 -6.78
C ASP A 597 -20.27 -23.99 -5.91
N TYR A 598 -20.06 -23.97 -4.58
CA TYR A 598 -20.96 -23.26 -3.68
C TYR A 598 -20.65 -21.77 -3.52
N TRP A 599 -19.43 -21.30 -3.75
CA TRP A 599 -19.06 -19.89 -3.71
C TRP A 599 -18.49 -19.43 -5.05
N PRO A 600 -19.32 -19.31 -6.12
CA PRO A 600 -18.87 -18.79 -7.40
C PRO A 600 -18.37 -17.33 -7.30
N GLY A 601 -18.77 -16.62 -6.24
CA GLY A 601 -18.29 -15.27 -5.93
C GLY A 601 -16.95 -15.21 -5.19
N LEU A 602 -16.32 -16.34 -4.84
CA LEU A 602 -15.06 -16.33 -4.09
C LEU A 602 -13.96 -15.66 -4.91
N LYS A 603 -13.43 -14.54 -4.40
CA LYS A 603 -12.39 -13.73 -5.09
C LYS A 603 -11.04 -13.83 -4.42
N MET A 604 -10.99 -14.03 -3.11
CA MET A 604 -9.77 -13.84 -2.36
C MET A 604 -9.62 -14.77 -1.17
N ILE A 605 -8.38 -15.17 -0.91
CA ILE A 605 -7.94 -15.88 0.28
C ILE A 605 -6.90 -15.03 1.00
N SER A 606 -7.12 -14.78 2.29
CA SER A 606 -6.18 -14.04 3.13
C SER A 606 -5.66 -14.93 4.25
N CYS A 607 -4.38 -15.31 4.17
CA CYS A 607 -3.70 -16.20 5.13
C CYS A 607 -2.21 -15.93 5.17
N TRP A 608 -1.44 -16.59 6.05
CA TRP A 608 0.02 -16.49 5.99
C TRP A 608 0.56 -17.20 4.75
N LEU A 609 1.23 -16.44 3.89
CA LEU A 609 1.86 -16.94 2.68
C LEU A 609 3.30 -17.39 2.91
N GLY A 610 3.92 -16.90 3.99
CA GLY A 610 5.32 -17.16 4.34
C GLY A 610 5.53 -18.09 5.53
N GLY A 611 6.81 -18.29 5.85
CA GLY A 611 7.28 -19.11 6.96
C GLY A 611 6.89 -20.58 6.89
N THR A 612 7.03 -21.27 8.02
CA THR A 612 6.76 -22.73 8.12
C THR A 612 5.28 -23.10 7.92
N ILE A 613 4.36 -22.13 7.97
CA ILE A 613 2.92 -22.36 7.79
C ILE A 613 2.49 -22.19 6.33
N GLY A 614 3.18 -21.36 5.54
CA GLY A 614 2.89 -21.18 4.11
C GLY A 614 2.97 -22.47 3.28
N ARG A 615 3.65 -23.52 3.78
CA ARG A 615 3.71 -24.84 3.12
C ARG A 615 2.35 -25.50 2.91
N TYR A 616 1.36 -25.20 3.74
CA TYR A 616 0.02 -25.78 3.59
C TYR A 616 -0.80 -25.17 2.44
N LEU A 617 -0.28 -24.14 1.76
CA LEU A 617 -0.92 -23.61 0.55
C LEU A 617 -1.02 -24.65 -0.57
N GLU A 618 -0.03 -25.55 -0.68
CA GLU A 618 -0.02 -26.60 -1.72
C GLU A 618 -1.26 -27.50 -1.62
N GLY A 619 -1.69 -27.82 -0.39
CA GLY A 619 -2.92 -28.60 -0.16
C GLY A 619 -4.21 -27.78 -0.27
N LEU A 620 -4.15 -26.45 -0.08
CA LEU A 620 -5.33 -25.58 -0.15
C LEU A 620 -5.69 -25.19 -1.60
N ILE A 621 -4.70 -24.85 -2.43
CA ILE A 621 -4.89 -24.35 -3.81
C ILE A 621 -5.81 -25.26 -4.65
N PRO A 622 -5.68 -26.61 -4.64
CA PRO A 622 -6.52 -27.49 -5.45
C PRO A 622 -8.03 -27.38 -5.20
N TRP A 623 -8.43 -26.95 -3.99
CA TRP A 623 -9.83 -26.76 -3.62
C TRP A 623 -10.44 -25.48 -4.19
N LEU A 624 -9.61 -24.50 -4.54
CA LEU A 624 -10.05 -23.15 -4.82
C LEU A 624 -10.27 -22.93 -6.33
N PRO A 625 -11.13 -21.98 -6.71
CA PRO A 625 -11.19 -21.49 -8.08
C PRO A 625 -9.84 -20.94 -8.57
N GLU A 626 -9.54 -21.12 -9.85
CA GLU A 626 -8.26 -20.70 -10.46
C GLU A 626 -8.02 -19.18 -10.41
N ASN A 627 -9.09 -18.38 -10.33
CA ASN A 627 -9.04 -16.91 -10.34
C ASN A 627 -8.97 -16.27 -8.94
N VAL A 628 -8.77 -17.06 -7.89
CA VAL A 628 -8.65 -16.55 -6.53
C VAL A 628 -7.32 -15.83 -6.32
N ILE A 629 -7.38 -14.63 -5.75
CA ILE A 629 -6.21 -13.85 -5.37
C ILE A 629 -5.78 -14.23 -3.94
N PHE A 630 -4.49 -14.46 -3.74
CA PHE A 630 -3.92 -14.67 -2.41
C PHE A 630 -3.33 -13.38 -1.86
N THR A 631 -3.52 -13.13 -0.57
CA THR A 631 -2.89 -12.01 0.13
C THR A 631 -2.42 -12.44 1.51
N ASP A 632 -1.29 -11.93 1.95
CA ASP A 632 -0.83 -12.17 3.31
C ASP A 632 -1.72 -11.42 4.31
N CYS A 633 -2.16 -12.07 5.39
CA CYS A 633 -2.97 -11.41 6.43
C CYS A 633 -2.13 -10.50 7.37
N GLY A 634 -0.81 -10.50 7.17
CA GLY A 634 0.19 -9.74 7.87
C GLY A 634 0.75 -10.50 9.06
N TYR A 635 2.05 -10.36 9.26
CA TYR A 635 2.77 -10.95 10.37
C TYR A 635 2.32 -10.34 11.71
N GLY A 636 2.06 -11.21 12.68
CA GLY A 636 1.72 -10.84 14.04
C GLY A 636 1.91 -12.02 14.98
N ALA A 637 2.06 -11.69 16.25
CA ALA A 637 2.08 -12.60 17.38
C ALA A 637 1.09 -12.11 18.43
N SER A 638 1.06 -12.77 19.57
CA SER A 638 0.18 -12.36 20.68
C SER A 638 0.60 -11.01 21.26
N GLU A 639 1.89 -10.73 21.19
CA GLU A 639 2.54 -9.47 21.56
C GLU A 639 2.12 -8.29 20.66
N GLY A 640 1.79 -8.52 19.38
CA GLY A 640 1.45 -7.44 18.46
C GLY A 640 1.25 -7.79 16.99
N LYS A 641 0.96 -6.78 16.18
CA LYS A 641 0.78 -6.86 14.72
C LYS A 641 1.86 -6.02 14.05
N PHE A 642 2.83 -6.65 13.38
CA PHE A 642 4.14 -6.02 13.17
C PHE A 642 4.38 -5.44 11.77
N ASN A 643 3.58 -5.80 10.78
CA ASN A 643 3.70 -5.27 9.41
C ASN A 643 2.33 -4.91 8.79
N VAL A 644 2.34 -4.30 7.60
CA VAL A 644 1.13 -3.92 6.87
C VAL A 644 1.23 -4.39 5.41
N PRO A 645 0.61 -5.52 5.04
CA PRO A 645 0.59 -6.03 3.66
C PRO A 645 0.08 -4.99 2.66
N MET A 646 0.81 -4.83 1.55
CA MET A 646 0.51 -3.81 0.53
C MET A 646 0.29 -4.39 -0.87
N ARG A 647 0.62 -5.66 -1.10
CA ARG A 647 0.58 -6.30 -2.43
C ARG A 647 -0.01 -7.70 -2.32
N PRO A 648 -0.83 -8.16 -3.29
CA PRO A 648 -1.24 -9.55 -3.36
C PRO A 648 -0.05 -10.45 -3.62
N GLY A 649 -0.11 -11.69 -3.12
CA GLY A 649 0.91 -12.73 -3.33
C GLY A 649 2.25 -12.50 -2.61
N ALA A 650 2.47 -11.32 -2.02
CA ALA A 650 3.70 -10.99 -1.32
C ALA A 650 3.63 -11.42 0.17
N PRO A 651 4.49 -12.35 0.63
CA PRO A 651 4.58 -12.72 2.05
C PRO A 651 5.33 -11.66 2.89
N GLU A 652 6.08 -10.77 2.25
CA GLU A 652 6.74 -9.63 2.89
C GLU A 652 5.88 -8.36 2.89
N ALA A 653 6.05 -7.55 3.93
CA ALA A 653 5.37 -6.25 4.01
C ALA A 653 6.12 -5.26 4.91
N PRO A 654 5.99 -3.94 4.68
CA PRO A 654 6.66 -2.93 5.50
C PRO A 654 6.24 -3.01 6.96
N LEU A 655 7.20 -2.76 7.87
CA LEU A 655 6.94 -2.74 9.31
C LEU A 655 5.86 -1.72 9.67
N ALA A 656 5.05 -2.02 10.67
CA ALA A 656 4.10 -1.10 11.28
C ALA A 656 4.81 -0.13 12.25
N ILE A 657 5.75 0.67 11.72
CA ILE A 657 6.67 1.56 12.46
C ILE A 657 5.99 2.63 13.34
N PHE A 658 4.68 2.79 13.24
CA PHE A 658 3.91 3.70 14.09
C PHE A 658 3.37 3.01 15.37
N GLY A 659 3.27 1.68 15.37
CA GLY A 659 2.62 0.94 16.46
C GLY A 659 3.57 0.39 17.51
N TYR A 660 4.85 0.22 17.16
CA TYR A 660 5.87 -0.42 17.98
C TYR A 660 7.22 0.20 17.68
N PHE A 661 8.14 0.12 18.64
CA PHE A 661 9.56 0.34 18.37
C PHE A 661 10.24 -1.01 18.12
N PHE A 662 11.01 -1.10 17.04
CA PHE A 662 11.62 -2.33 16.53
C PHE A 662 13.14 -2.26 16.59
N GLU A 663 13.73 -3.33 17.11
CA GLU A 663 15.16 -3.62 17.01
C GLU A 663 15.35 -5.01 16.40
N PHE A 664 16.53 -5.25 15.81
CA PHE A 664 16.80 -6.44 15.01
C PHE A 664 18.15 -7.01 15.40
N GLN A 665 18.17 -8.21 15.96
CA GLN A 665 19.39 -8.92 16.35
C GLN A 665 19.98 -9.63 15.11
N PRO A 666 21.19 -9.28 14.64
CA PRO A 666 21.84 -10.04 13.58
C PRO A 666 22.12 -11.48 14.02
N LEU A 667 21.85 -12.46 13.15
CA LEU A 667 22.04 -13.88 13.47
C LEU A 667 23.52 -14.28 13.62
N ALA A 668 24.41 -13.51 13.00
CA ALA A 668 25.86 -13.64 13.14
C ALA A 668 26.39 -13.13 14.49
N GLY A 669 25.53 -12.50 15.31
CA GLY A 669 25.93 -11.81 16.54
C GLY A 669 26.30 -10.35 16.30
N GLY A 670 26.45 -9.60 17.39
CA GLY A 670 26.64 -8.14 17.38
C GLY A 670 25.51 -7.40 18.09
N GLU A 671 25.58 -6.08 18.06
CA GLU A 671 24.54 -5.22 18.66
C GLU A 671 23.24 -5.24 17.83
N PRO A 672 22.07 -5.13 18.47
CA PRO A 672 20.81 -4.95 17.76
C PRO A 672 20.82 -3.72 16.85
N LEU A 673 20.34 -3.90 15.62
CA LEU A 673 20.19 -2.84 14.62
C LEU A 673 18.77 -2.23 14.67
N LEU A 674 18.65 -1.01 14.17
CA LEU A 674 17.38 -0.32 13.95
C LEU A 674 16.81 -0.64 12.58
N ALA A 675 15.50 -0.40 12.40
CA ALA A 675 14.79 -0.73 11.17
C ALA A 675 15.41 -0.11 9.89
N HIS A 676 15.99 1.08 9.97
CA HIS A 676 16.61 1.77 8.83
C HIS A 676 18.06 1.32 8.55
N GLU A 677 18.66 0.54 9.45
CA GLU A 677 20.03 0.01 9.34
C GLU A 677 20.07 -1.38 8.69
N LEU A 678 18.90 -1.99 8.44
CA LEU A 678 18.84 -3.36 7.91
C LEU A 678 19.27 -3.44 6.45
N GLU A 679 19.77 -4.60 6.06
CA GLU A 679 20.21 -4.90 4.70
C GLU A 679 19.21 -5.79 3.96
N ASP A 680 19.06 -5.57 2.66
CA ASP A 680 18.17 -6.39 1.82
C ASP A 680 18.68 -7.83 1.73
N GLY A 681 17.77 -8.80 1.85
CA GLY A 681 18.07 -10.22 1.81
C GLY A 681 18.64 -10.80 3.11
N ALA A 682 19.00 -9.96 4.09
CA ALA A 682 19.52 -10.41 5.37
C ALA A 682 18.41 -10.84 6.35
N GLU A 683 18.82 -11.63 7.35
CA GLU A 683 17.94 -12.27 8.33
C GLU A 683 18.29 -11.82 9.74
N TYR A 684 17.26 -11.59 10.56
CA TYR A 684 17.40 -10.98 11.88
C TYR A 684 16.41 -11.60 12.87
N GLY A 685 16.81 -11.67 14.14
CA GLY A 685 15.88 -11.88 15.27
C GLY A 685 15.13 -10.60 15.58
N LEU A 686 13.83 -10.67 15.81
CA LEU A 686 12.99 -9.51 16.06
C LEU A 686 12.87 -9.18 17.55
N ILE A 687 13.19 -7.94 17.91
CA ILE A 687 13.02 -7.37 19.26
C ILE A 687 12.00 -6.24 19.18
N VAL A 688 11.06 -6.21 20.13
CA VAL A 688 9.95 -5.25 20.14
C VAL A 688 9.84 -4.53 21.46
N THR A 689 9.61 -3.21 21.39
CA THR A 689 9.10 -2.41 22.49
C THR A 689 7.68 -1.94 22.17
N SER A 690 6.73 -2.16 23.08
CA SER A 690 5.30 -1.92 22.88
C SER A 690 4.69 -1.00 23.94
N TYR A 691 3.56 -0.38 23.59
CA TYR A 691 2.74 0.40 24.53
C TYR A 691 2.15 -0.45 25.67
N SER A 692 2.09 -1.77 25.51
CA SER A 692 1.58 -2.71 26.52
C SER A 692 2.69 -3.26 27.43
N GLY A 693 3.82 -2.54 27.52
CA GLY A 693 4.78 -2.75 28.60
C GLY A 693 5.78 -3.89 28.36
N LEU A 694 5.91 -4.35 27.11
CA LEU A 694 7.03 -5.18 26.69
C LEU A 694 8.15 -4.23 26.23
N TYR A 695 9.29 -4.24 26.90
CA TYR A 695 10.42 -3.34 26.64
C TYR A 695 11.65 -4.12 26.18
N ARG A 696 12.13 -3.85 24.96
CA ARG A 696 13.19 -4.62 24.27
C ARG A 696 12.97 -6.14 24.35
N TYR A 697 11.74 -6.58 24.17
CA TYR A 697 11.35 -7.97 24.30
C TYR A 697 11.76 -8.77 23.06
N ASP A 698 12.58 -9.80 23.26
CA ASP A 698 12.95 -10.75 22.21
C ASP A 698 11.77 -11.68 21.91
N LEU A 699 11.20 -11.54 20.71
CA LEU A 699 10.09 -12.39 20.25
C LEU A 699 10.52 -13.82 19.93
N HIS A 700 11.83 -14.03 19.82
CA HIS A 700 12.44 -15.25 19.30
C HIS A 700 11.90 -15.58 17.91
N ASP A 701 11.55 -14.56 17.12
CA ASP A 701 11.09 -14.68 15.74
C ASP A 701 12.20 -14.25 14.78
N ILE A 702 12.40 -15.04 13.73
CA ILE A 702 13.36 -14.75 12.67
C ILE A 702 12.60 -14.16 11.49
N VAL A 703 13.05 -12.99 11.04
CA VAL A 703 12.49 -12.29 9.88
C VAL A 703 13.56 -12.06 8.83
N LYS A 704 13.15 -12.06 7.57
CA LYS A 704 13.97 -11.73 6.41
C LYS A 704 13.54 -10.41 5.80
N VAL A 705 14.50 -9.56 5.46
CA VAL A 705 14.25 -8.33 4.72
C VAL A 705 14.14 -8.65 3.24
N LYS A 706 13.08 -8.18 2.60
CA LYS A 706 12.79 -8.34 1.17
C LYS A 706 12.44 -7.00 0.53
N GLY A 707 13.46 -6.20 0.30
CA GLY A 707 13.36 -4.84 -0.19
C GLY A 707 12.76 -3.88 0.84
N PHE A 708 12.48 -2.66 0.37
CA PHE A 708 12.06 -1.55 1.20
C PHE A 708 10.89 -0.80 0.54
N THR A 709 9.98 -0.29 1.36
CA THR A 709 8.95 0.67 0.94
C THR A 709 9.33 2.04 1.47
N GLY A 710 9.77 2.97 0.60
CA GLY A 710 10.14 4.34 0.98
C GLY A 710 11.37 4.51 1.90
N GLY A 711 11.89 3.42 2.48
CA GLY A 711 12.91 3.40 3.54
C GLY A 711 12.59 2.39 4.64
N ASN A 712 11.34 1.93 4.73
CA ASN A 712 10.86 0.94 5.68
C ASN A 712 11.10 -0.49 5.17
N PRO A 713 11.84 -1.34 5.91
CA PRO A 713 12.12 -2.70 5.47
C PRO A 713 10.83 -3.51 5.36
N ASN A 714 10.67 -4.19 4.23
CA ASN A 714 9.61 -5.17 4.08
C ASN A 714 10.07 -6.46 4.74
N ILE A 715 9.42 -6.85 5.84
CA ILE A 715 9.78 -8.05 6.59
C ILE A 715 8.88 -9.23 6.19
N GLN A 716 9.51 -10.38 6.01
CA GLN A 716 8.85 -11.68 5.91
C GLN A 716 9.20 -12.50 7.16
N PHE A 717 8.19 -13.05 7.82
CA PHE A 717 8.42 -14.04 8.86
C PHE A 717 8.93 -15.36 8.26
N LEU A 718 10.02 -15.90 8.82
CA LEU A 718 10.57 -17.19 8.41
C LEU A 718 10.18 -18.30 9.39
N SER A 719 10.63 -18.18 10.64
CA SER A 719 10.45 -19.20 11.67
C SER A 719 10.68 -18.63 13.06
N LYS A 720 10.39 -19.42 14.10
CA LYS A 720 10.91 -19.10 15.44
C LYS A 720 12.41 -19.41 15.45
N SER A 721 13.19 -18.74 16.29
CA SER A 721 14.62 -19.00 16.49
C SER A 721 14.87 -20.42 17.04
N ARG A 722 13.90 -20.99 17.74
CA ARG A 722 13.89 -22.40 18.18
C ARG A 722 13.69 -23.41 17.03
N ASP A 723 13.13 -22.97 15.90
CA ASP A 723 12.98 -23.81 14.69
C ASP A 723 14.27 -23.77 13.84
N ILE A 724 15.41 -23.41 14.45
CA ILE A 724 16.72 -23.55 13.86
C ILE A 724 17.28 -24.89 14.33
N ALA A 725 17.44 -25.81 13.39
CA ALA A 725 18.05 -27.09 13.64
C ALA A 725 19.57 -26.91 13.78
N ASN A 726 20.17 -27.50 14.79
CA ASN A 726 21.59 -27.33 15.07
C ASN A 726 22.15 -28.56 15.77
N LEU A 727 23.09 -29.26 15.11
CA LEU A 727 23.77 -30.43 15.65
C LEU A 727 25.24 -30.15 15.96
N ALA A 728 25.92 -29.37 15.11
CA ALA A 728 27.36 -29.18 15.15
C ALA A 728 27.79 -27.71 14.97
N GLY A 729 26.85 -26.76 14.93
CA GLY A 729 27.09 -25.32 14.83
C GLY A 729 26.62 -24.64 13.53
N GLU A 730 26.03 -25.39 12.61
CA GLU A 730 25.57 -24.96 11.28
C GLU A 730 24.39 -23.98 11.30
N LYS A 731 23.57 -23.99 12.36
CA LYS A 731 22.33 -23.19 12.47
C LYS A 731 21.45 -23.26 11.21
N LEU A 732 20.90 -24.44 10.93
CA LEU A 732 20.05 -24.70 9.78
C LEU A 732 18.61 -24.20 10.04
N ALA A 733 18.24 -23.09 9.41
CA ALA A 733 16.91 -22.49 9.60
C ALA A 733 15.79 -23.39 9.06
N GLY A 734 14.71 -23.57 9.84
CA GLY A 734 13.57 -24.39 9.44
C GLY A 734 12.94 -23.98 8.11
N ALA A 735 12.93 -22.69 7.75
CA ALA A 735 12.44 -22.24 6.44
C ALA A 735 13.22 -22.87 5.27
N VAL A 736 14.55 -22.96 5.37
CA VAL A 736 15.41 -23.61 4.36
C VAL A 736 15.07 -25.10 4.26
N ILE A 737 14.92 -25.77 5.40
CA ILE A 737 14.53 -27.20 5.46
C ILE A 737 13.18 -27.41 4.77
N SER A 738 12.19 -26.58 5.11
CA SER A 738 10.85 -26.64 4.53
C SER A 738 10.87 -26.44 3.01
N ASP A 739 11.59 -25.44 2.52
CA ASP A 739 11.66 -25.14 1.08
C ASP A 739 12.34 -26.28 0.31
N VAL A 740 13.44 -26.82 0.83
CA VAL A 740 14.17 -27.95 0.21
C VAL A 740 13.33 -29.22 0.18
N VAL A 741 12.68 -29.57 1.29
CA VAL A 741 11.81 -30.76 1.36
C VAL A 741 10.63 -30.62 0.40
N ARG A 742 9.95 -29.47 0.38
CA ARG A 742 8.83 -29.22 -0.55
C ARG A 742 9.26 -29.34 -2.00
N ARG A 743 10.33 -28.66 -2.39
CA ARG A 743 10.84 -28.66 -3.76
C ARG A 743 11.20 -30.07 -4.22
N THR A 744 11.91 -30.84 -3.41
CA THR A 744 12.37 -32.18 -3.78
C THR A 744 11.25 -33.22 -3.79
N LEU A 745 10.21 -33.06 -2.95
CA LEU A 745 8.97 -33.85 -3.05
C LEU A 745 8.21 -33.54 -4.34
N ALA A 746 8.06 -32.26 -4.67
CA ALA A 746 7.36 -31.81 -5.87
C ALA A 746 8.07 -32.24 -7.18
N GLU A 747 9.40 -32.21 -7.24
CA GLU A 747 10.20 -32.69 -8.37
C GLU A 747 9.93 -34.17 -8.73
N ARG A 748 9.40 -34.95 -7.78
CA ARG A 748 9.07 -36.37 -7.94
C ARG A 748 7.56 -36.66 -7.89
N ASP A 749 6.73 -35.62 -7.89
CA ASP A 749 5.26 -35.72 -7.76
C ASP A 749 4.82 -36.53 -6.52
N LEU A 750 5.59 -36.40 -5.42
CA LEU A 750 5.28 -37.04 -4.13
C LEU A 750 4.40 -36.11 -3.30
N ARG A 751 3.18 -36.55 -3.00
CA ARG A 751 2.24 -35.80 -2.16
C ARG A 751 2.41 -36.16 -0.69
N TRP A 752 2.07 -35.23 0.18
CA TRP A 752 2.31 -35.33 1.61
C TRP A 752 1.28 -34.53 2.40
N ARG A 753 0.91 -35.02 3.59
CA ARG A 753 0.01 -34.31 4.53
C ARG A 753 0.79 -33.48 5.54
N HIS A 754 1.87 -34.04 6.08
CA HIS A 754 2.73 -33.37 7.05
C HIS A 754 4.17 -33.86 7.02
N PHE A 755 5.11 -32.99 7.41
CA PHE A 755 6.47 -33.39 7.73
C PHE A 755 7.09 -32.54 8.85
N CYS A 756 8.02 -33.15 9.58
CA CYS A 756 8.90 -32.47 10.52
C CYS A 756 10.32 -33.07 10.45
N VAL A 757 11.30 -32.39 11.03
CA VAL A 757 12.68 -32.87 11.15
C VAL A 757 13.05 -32.97 12.62
N VAL A 758 13.75 -34.03 13.01
CA VAL A 758 14.32 -34.20 14.34
C VAL A 758 15.83 -34.07 14.24
N ALA A 759 16.41 -33.20 15.07
CA ALA A 759 17.85 -33.08 15.23
C ALA A 759 18.32 -34.09 16.29
N ASP A 760 18.67 -35.30 15.87
CA ASP A 760 19.13 -36.36 16.78
C ASP A 760 20.59 -36.09 17.19
N SER A 761 20.75 -35.38 18.31
CA SER A 761 22.06 -35.05 18.88
C SER A 761 22.87 -36.29 19.29
N GLY A 762 22.21 -37.42 19.59
CA GLY A 762 22.88 -38.65 19.97
C GLY A 762 23.48 -39.38 18.77
N ALA A 763 22.77 -39.40 17.65
CA ALA A 763 23.22 -39.97 16.39
C ALA A 763 23.97 -38.97 15.49
N HIS A 764 24.05 -37.69 15.89
CA HIS A 764 24.57 -36.59 15.07
C HIS A 764 23.95 -36.53 13.66
N ARG A 765 22.64 -36.83 13.53
CA ARG A 765 21.93 -36.82 12.23
C ARG A 765 20.59 -36.11 12.28
N TYR A 766 20.08 -35.80 11.10
CA TYR A 766 18.72 -35.31 10.90
C TYR A 766 17.77 -36.44 10.49
N ASP A 767 16.68 -36.62 11.24
CA ASP A 767 15.59 -37.54 10.90
C ASP A 767 14.39 -36.77 10.32
N PHE A 768 14.04 -37.04 9.07
CA PHE A 768 12.92 -36.44 8.38
C PHE A 768 11.68 -37.33 8.53
N CYS A 769 10.69 -36.88 9.29
CA CYS A 769 9.42 -37.57 9.49
C CYS A 769 8.40 -37.05 8.46
N ILE A 770 7.79 -37.92 7.65
CA ILE A 770 6.84 -37.53 6.59
C ILE A 770 5.60 -38.45 6.64
N GLU A 771 4.41 -37.86 6.69
CA GLU A 771 3.15 -38.54 6.36
C GLU A 771 2.85 -38.34 4.87
N PRO A 772 3.01 -39.39 4.03
CA PRO A 772 2.71 -39.31 2.61
C PRO A 772 1.20 -39.25 2.35
N GLU A 773 0.83 -38.67 1.21
CA GLU A 773 -0.55 -38.67 0.71
C GLU A 773 -0.64 -39.53 -0.56
N GLY A 774 -1.27 -40.71 -0.46
CA GLY A 774 -1.39 -41.66 -1.57
C GLY A 774 -0.32 -42.77 -1.57
N ASP A 775 -0.29 -43.56 -2.63
CA ASP A 775 0.52 -44.79 -2.70
C ASP A 775 2.02 -44.55 -2.96
N ALA A 776 2.37 -43.42 -3.57
CA ALA A 776 3.75 -43.06 -3.87
C ALA A 776 4.40 -42.39 -2.65
N VAL A 777 5.45 -43.01 -2.10
CA VAL A 777 6.12 -42.55 -0.89
C VAL A 777 7.58 -42.19 -1.14
N PRO A 778 8.15 -41.22 -0.40
CA PRO A 778 9.57 -40.92 -0.47
C PRO A 778 10.45 -42.14 -0.12
N ASP A 779 11.57 -42.28 -0.83
CA ASP A 779 12.48 -43.41 -0.72
C ASP A 779 13.95 -42.97 -0.51
N ALA A 780 14.88 -43.92 -0.58
CA ALA A 780 16.30 -43.64 -0.38
C ALA A 780 16.88 -42.73 -1.47
N ASP A 781 16.40 -42.83 -2.70
CA ASP A 781 16.86 -41.98 -3.79
C ASP A 781 16.37 -40.55 -3.59
N TRP A 782 15.15 -40.37 -3.07
CA TRP A 782 14.64 -39.04 -2.70
C TRP A 782 15.44 -38.46 -1.53
N LEU A 783 15.70 -39.27 -0.49
CA LEU A 783 16.47 -38.85 0.68
C LEU A 783 17.87 -38.36 0.29
N ALA A 784 18.52 -39.03 -0.66
CA ALA A 784 19.83 -38.62 -1.18
C ALA A 784 19.77 -37.29 -1.96
N ALA A 785 18.74 -37.11 -2.78
CA ALA A 785 18.54 -35.86 -3.53
C ALA A 785 18.22 -34.69 -2.60
N MET A 786 17.42 -34.93 -1.57
CA MET A 786 17.07 -33.94 -0.54
C MET A 786 18.30 -33.53 0.28
N ASP A 787 19.14 -34.48 0.72
CA ASP A 787 20.39 -34.19 1.44
C ASP A 787 21.36 -33.33 0.60
N ALA A 788 21.50 -33.66 -0.69
CA ALA A 788 22.33 -32.88 -1.61
C ALA A 788 21.79 -31.46 -1.81
N ALA A 789 20.49 -31.31 -2.02
CA ALA A 789 19.82 -30.02 -2.15
C ALA A 789 19.95 -29.17 -0.87
N LEU A 790 19.94 -29.80 0.30
CA LEU A 790 20.12 -29.12 1.58
C LEU A 790 21.55 -28.62 1.75
N ALA A 791 22.55 -29.41 1.33
CA ALA A 791 23.94 -28.99 1.28
C ALA A 791 24.18 -27.82 0.30
N GLU A 792 23.49 -27.78 -0.83
CA GLU A 792 23.57 -26.63 -1.74
C GLU A 792 22.92 -25.36 -1.17
N ALA A 793 21.87 -25.51 -0.36
CA ALA A 793 21.13 -24.40 0.21
C ALA A 793 21.77 -23.81 1.49
N ALA A 794 22.65 -24.56 2.16
CA ALA A 794 23.26 -24.15 3.43
C ALA A 794 24.74 -24.53 3.51
N ASP A 795 25.61 -23.56 3.21
CA ASP A 795 27.08 -23.76 3.20
C ASP A 795 27.63 -24.29 4.53
N GLY A 796 27.10 -23.82 5.66
CA GLY A 796 27.49 -24.30 6.99
C GLY A 796 27.15 -25.78 7.20
N PHE A 797 25.96 -26.20 6.78
CA PHE A 797 25.54 -27.60 6.84
C PHE A 797 26.39 -28.46 5.90
N LYS A 798 26.64 -28.01 4.68
CA LYS A 798 27.51 -28.70 3.71
C LYS A 798 28.91 -28.94 4.26
N LEU A 799 29.53 -27.91 4.81
CA LEU A 799 30.87 -28.02 5.38
C LEU A 799 30.93 -29.08 6.50
N LEU A 800 29.95 -29.08 7.41
CA LEU A 800 29.92 -30.03 8.52
C LEU A 800 29.56 -31.46 8.08
N ARG A 801 28.71 -31.63 7.05
CA ARG A 801 28.46 -32.92 6.38
C ARG A 801 29.72 -33.47 5.71
N GLU A 802 30.46 -32.64 4.97
CA GLU A 802 31.72 -33.01 4.32
C GLU A 802 32.83 -33.36 5.34
N GLN A 803 32.82 -32.72 6.51
CA GLN A 803 33.74 -33.02 7.62
C GLN A 803 33.33 -34.25 8.45
N GLY A 804 32.17 -34.86 8.16
CA GLY A 804 31.66 -36.00 8.93
C GLY A 804 31.21 -35.65 10.35
N LEU A 805 30.96 -34.36 10.64
CA LEU A 805 30.43 -33.90 11.93
C LEU A 805 28.90 -34.00 11.98
N ILE A 806 28.26 -34.16 10.83
CA ILE A 806 26.84 -34.48 10.69
C ILE A 806 26.75 -35.74 9.83
N GLU A 807 26.05 -36.76 10.33
CA GLU A 807 25.83 -38.04 9.68
C GLU A 807 24.78 -37.96 8.56
N ALA A 808 24.70 -39.01 7.74
CA ALA A 808 23.69 -39.09 6.68
C ALA A 808 22.26 -39.03 7.27
N PRO A 809 21.33 -38.30 6.63
CA PRO A 809 19.98 -38.18 7.15
C PRO A 809 19.22 -39.50 7.05
N ARG A 810 18.15 -39.59 7.83
CA ARG A 810 17.21 -40.73 7.83
C ARG A 810 15.81 -40.24 7.52
N LEU A 811 15.06 -41.01 6.76
CA LEU A 811 13.65 -40.80 6.50
C LEU A 811 12.82 -41.73 7.40
N ILE A 812 11.79 -41.18 8.03
CA ILE A 812 10.80 -41.88 8.85
C ILE A 812 9.43 -41.65 8.20
N LEU A 813 8.84 -42.72 7.66
CA LEU A 813 7.50 -42.68 7.10
C LEU A 813 6.48 -42.86 8.22
N MET A 814 5.62 -41.86 8.37
CA MET A 814 4.55 -41.81 9.36
C MET A 814 3.25 -42.31 8.75
N GLY A 815 2.46 -43.02 9.55
CA GLY A 815 1.19 -43.59 9.09
C GLY A 815 0.08 -42.58 8.89
N THR A 816 -0.95 -43.01 8.15
CA THR A 816 -2.12 -42.18 7.85
C THR A 816 -2.83 -41.74 9.14
N GLY A 817 -3.14 -40.44 9.23
CA GLY A 817 -3.79 -39.82 10.39
C GLY A 817 -2.81 -39.22 11.39
N TRP A 818 -1.50 -39.24 11.11
CA TRP A 818 -0.49 -38.65 12.00
C TRP A 818 -0.72 -37.15 12.21
N LEU A 819 -0.95 -36.37 11.16
CA LEU A 819 -1.27 -34.95 11.24
C LEU A 819 -2.50 -34.69 12.13
N ASP A 820 -3.56 -35.47 11.93
CA ASP A 820 -4.81 -35.31 12.66
C ASP A 820 -4.58 -35.55 14.17
N ARG A 821 -3.83 -36.60 14.51
CA ARG A 821 -3.45 -36.94 15.88
C ARG A 821 -2.51 -35.91 16.51
N LEU A 822 -1.64 -35.30 15.72
CA LEU A 822 -0.81 -34.19 16.18
C LEU A 822 -1.67 -32.99 16.56
N TYR A 823 -2.65 -32.62 15.73
CA TYR A 823 -3.60 -31.57 16.09
C TYR A 823 -4.40 -31.96 17.34
N GLU A 824 -4.95 -33.17 17.43
CA GLU A 824 -5.68 -33.67 18.61
C GLU A 824 -4.86 -33.58 19.90
N GLY A 825 -3.60 -34.01 19.87
CA GLY A 825 -2.71 -33.96 21.04
C GLY A 825 -2.37 -32.55 21.53
N HIS A 826 -2.55 -31.54 20.68
CA HIS A 826 -2.35 -30.13 21.03
C HIS A 826 -3.67 -29.40 21.36
N LEU A 827 -4.83 -30.04 21.17
CA LEU A 827 -6.10 -29.51 21.63
C LEU A 827 -6.18 -29.56 23.15
N ARG A 828 -6.63 -28.46 23.75
CA ARG A 828 -6.89 -28.31 25.19
C ARG A 828 -8.16 -27.50 25.36
N PRO A 829 -8.86 -27.55 26.52
CA PRO A 829 -10.00 -26.68 26.78
C PRO A 829 -9.65 -25.21 26.46
N GLY A 830 -10.40 -24.60 25.55
CA GLY A 830 -10.16 -23.25 25.02
C GLY A 830 -9.28 -23.18 23.76
N VAL A 831 -8.30 -24.07 23.59
CA VAL A 831 -7.38 -24.03 22.43
C VAL A 831 -8.01 -24.70 21.21
N THR A 832 -8.28 -23.91 20.17
CA THR A 832 -8.81 -24.44 18.90
C THR A 832 -7.69 -24.88 17.95
N SER A 833 -8.02 -25.76 17.01
CA SER A 833 -7.09 -26.25 15.98
C SER A 833 -6.48 -25.14 15.12
N ALA A 834 -7.16 -24.01 14.96
CA ALA A 834 -6.68 -22.87 14.18
C ALA A 834 -5.43 -22.19 14.75
N GLN A 835 -5.12 -22.39 16.03
CA GLN A 835 -3.97 -21.79 16.71
C GLN A 835 -2.77 -22.71 16.82
N ILE A 836 -2.95 -24.00 16.51
CA ILE A 836 -1.89 -24.98 16.63
C ILE A 836 -0.88 -24.71 15.53
N LYS A 837 0.35 -24.36 15.95
CA LYS A 837 1.52 -24.25 15.09
C LYS A 837 2.39 -25.46 15.36
N LEU A 838 2.29 -26.47 14.50
CA LEU A 838 3.13 -27.66 14.63
C LEU A 838 4.59 -27.29 14.35
N PRO A 839 5.54 -27.63 15.24
CA PRO A 839 6.95 -27.35 15.04
C PRO A 839 7.45 -28.07 13.79
N LEU A 840 8.29 -27.39 13.02
CA LEU A 840 8.99 -28.05 11.92
C LEU A 840 10.21 -28.81 12.43
N VAL A 841 10.97 -28.21 13.36
CA VAL A 841 12.12 -28.84 14.01
C VAL A 841 11.67 -29.31 15.38
N CYS A 842 11.82 -30.60 15.64
CA CYS A 842 11.37 -31.28 16.85
C CYS A 842 12.58 -31.85 17.62
N ASP A 843 12.47 -31.90 18.95
CA ASP A 843 13.51 -32.51 19.79
C ASP A 843 13.49 -34.04 19.74
N GLN A 844 12.32 -34.62 19.45
CA GLN A 844 12.09 -36.06 19.36
C GLN A 844 11.02 -36.38 18.32
N VAL A 845 10.97 -37.62 17.83
CA VAL A 845 9.96 -38.07 16.87
C VAL A 845 8.57 -37.97 17.50
N PRO A 846 7.66 -37.12 16.96
CA PRO A 846 6.31 -36.96 17.51
C PRO A 846 5.44 -38.19 17.22
N LEU A 847 4.74 -38.70 18.24
CA LEU A 847 3.86 -39.89 18.14
C LEU A 847 4.59 -41.08 17.49
N PRO A 848 5.68 -41.59 18.11
CA PRO A 848 6.51 -42.65 17.52
C PRO A 848 5.77 -43.99 17.34
N ASP A 849 4.62 -44.15 17.98
CA ASP A 849 3.70 -45.28 17.79
C ASP A 849 3.07 -45.33 16.39
N LEU A 850 3.09 -44.21 15.65
CA LEU A 850 2.58 -44.11 14.27
C LEU A 850 3.67 -44.25 13.20
N ILE A 851 4.87 -44.70 13.57
CA ILE A 851 5.95 -44.96 12.59
C ILE A 851 5.61 -46.24 11.82
N GLU A 852 5.55 -46.14 10.48
CA GLU A 852 5.36 -47.32 9.62
C GLU A 852 6.70 -47.91 9.18
N ARG A 853 7.67 -47.07 8.81
CA ARG A 853 8.93 -47.52 8.21
C ARG A 853 10.06 -46.50 8.37
N HIS A 854 11.29 -47.02 8.49
CA HIS A 854 12.52 -46.23 8.35
C HIS A 854 13.19 -46.48 7.00
N VAL A 855 13.82 -45.44 6.45
CA VAL A 855 14.63 -45.48 5.24
C VAL A 855 15.94 -44.74 5.52
N GLU A 856 17.07 -45.42 5.33
CA GLU A 856 18.41 -44.88 5.56
C GLU A 856 19.22 -44.90 4.27
N LEU A 857 20.10 -43.91 4.09
CA LEU A 857 21.12 -43.95 3.05
C LEU A 857 22.16 -44.99 3.44
N ARG A 858 22.49 -45.91 2.54
CA ARG A 858 23.59 -46.87 2.78
C ARG A 858 24.88 -46.08 2.97
N ALA A 859 25.57 -46.31 4.09
CA ALA A 859 26.90 -45.76 4.32
C ALA A 859 27.82 -46.11 3.13
N ARG A 860 28.54 -45.11 2.61
CA ARG A 860 29.54 -45.32 1.56
C ARG A 860 30.77 -46.03 2.10
#